data_AF-A0A2C9A8C5-F1
#
_entry.id   AF-A0A2C9A8C5-F1
#
_cell.length_a   1.000
_cell.length_b   1.000
_cell.length_c   1.000
_cell.angle_alpha   90.00
_cell.angle_beta   90.00
_cell.angle_gamma   90.00
#
_symmetry.space_group_name_H-M   'P 1'
#
loop_
_entity.id
_entity.type
_entity.pdbx_description
1 polymer ?
#
loop_
_entity_poly.entity_id
_entity_poly.type
_entity_poly.pdbx_seq_one_letter_code
_entity_poly.pdbx_strand_id
1 'polypeptide(L)'
;MMDKIKNLLGSLPKVFWIYFAALFIAELVAFALRPNEPGLYSNPVHFAPLAIALGFLFTREARKNFRRHIYTYGILQFAFLALDYTLGDSTGVGHAGLYQIATLALPLFIFWLVLFARWNVARIREFDSRRALLLSGIAWGLFAFAFPPLPLGPAALLLLVPWFMVLDRYNRNTAIFATFWSGMIYNTVNYYWIYNVMNVDSAPSGLICLGVFLLIAFFSAYSVFAAFIYTLAKNIKFGGRAWLLALYPIFYAGLEMTRTRGDFAFPWSHLGYVFGNTLESLQALSVIGIFGYTALIIASNMMVAKAIESPWTRNRRDVLAKLPLAVPALVYAALLVHGNVVLSRPEAQPFYGAEAPETPLMAMVQPSIQQGEKWSKARFDSITAKTFGMVNDSVIAGTNLIILAETAVPDHIRRQPATIRQLHRLAERHNAAVLTGALDFKRNGPGSPRKYDIYNASFLFTPEDSHSYQRYIKKHLVPFSERIPFDDIFPILNYVDLGEGDFVPGKETPVYEPFMWTPFICYDAIFGDLVREAINAGSRLMVNITNDGWFGRSTAPYQHLNLVRYRAIENGMPTARLANSGVTAFIDQYGHFDKNTEIFTDRVVSRKMQLKTRDTPYQHYGDSIETALLWFFLLYLIAVASMTIRNTVRSDNRK
;
A
#
# COMPACT_ATOMS: atom_id res chain seq x y z
N MET A 1 7.23 41.18 13.15
CA MET A 1 7.66 39.99 12.37
C MET A 1 8.80 40.33 11.42
N MET A 2 8.67 41.39 10.60
CA MET A 2 9.73 41.90 9.73
C MET A 2 11.04 42.23 10.47
N ASP A 3 11.01 42.85 11.65
CA ASP A 3 12.25 43.12 12.40
C ASP A 3 12.95 41.87 12.95
N LYS A 4 12.19 40.83 13.30
CA LYS A 4 12.75 39.52 13.66
C LYS A 4 13.43 38.87 12.46
N ILE A 5 12.84 38.99 11.27
CA ILE A 5 13.43 38.50 10.02
C ILE A 5 14.68 39.32 9.66
N LYS A 6 14.62 40.65 9.78
CA LYS A 6 15.73 41.57 9.49
C LYS A 6 16.92 41.33 10.43
N ASN A 7 16.67 41.15 11.72
CA ASN A 7 17.69 40.80 12.70
C ASN A 7 18.25 39.39 12.48
N LEU A 8 17.41 38.42 12.09
CA LEU A 8 17.85 37.07 11.75
C LEU A 8 18.75 37.09 10.51
N LEU A 9 18.40 37.88 9.48
CA LEU A 9 19.17 38.07 8.25
C LEU A 9 20.49 38.82 8.50
N GLY A 10 20.46 39.85 9.34
CA GLY A 10 21.65 40.61 9.77
C GLY A 10 22.63 39.80 10.61
N SER A 11 22.16 38.75 11.31
CA SER A 11 23.01 37.83 12.09
C SER A 11 23.79 36.80 11.26
N LEU A 12 23.61 36.79 9.92
CA LEU A 12 24.26 35.82 9.05
C LEU A 12 25.71 36.23 8.77
N PRO A 13 26.67 35.29 8.80
CA PRO A 13 28.06 35.57 8.44
C PRO A 13 28.17 36.12 7.00
N LYS A 14 29.11 37.03 6.74
CA LYS A 14 29.35 37.59 5.38
C LYS A 14 29.52 36.52 4.30
N VAL A 15 30.14 35.38 4.64
CA VAL A 15 30.30 34.21 3.76
C VAL A 15 28.96 33.68 3.24
N PHE A 16 27.89 33.74 4.04
CA PHE A 16 26.55 33.31 3.64
C PHE A 16 25.99 34.21 2.53
N TRP A 17 26.17 35.53 2.65
CA TRP A 17 25.68 36.49 1.66
C TRP A 17 26.43 36.39 0.34
N ILE A 18 27.74 36.10 0.39
CA ILE A 18 28.55 35.82 -0.80
C ILE A 18 28.06 34.54 -1.50
N TYR A 19 27.81 33.47 -0.73
CA TYR A 19 27.25 32.22 -1.26
C TYR A 19 25.85 32.43 -1.87
N PHE A 20 24.97 33.16 -1.18
CA PHE A 20 23.63 33.48 -1.68
C PHE A 20 23.68 34.27 -2.98
N ALA A 21 24.52 35.30 -3.07
CA ALA A 21 24.67 36.10 -4.27
C ALA A 21 25.23 35.27 -5.43
N ALA A 22 26.26 34.45 -5.18
CA ALA A 22 26.83 33.56 -6.19
C ALA A 22 25.80 32.53 -6.71
N LEU A 23 25.02 31.93 -5.80
CA LEU A 23 23.96 30.99 -6.13
C LEU A 23 22.85 31.66 -6.96
N PHE A 24 22.38 32.83 -6.52
CA PHE A 24 21.34 33.58 -7.21
C PHE A 24 21.77 34.01 -8.61
N ILE A 25 23.01 34.47 -8.78
CA ILE A 25 23.58 34.82 -10.09
C ILE A 25 23.69 33.57 -10.98
N ALA A 26 24.16 32.44 -10.44
CA ALA A 26 24.26 31.19 -11.20
C ALA A 26 22.89 30.73 -11.72
N GLU A 27 21.86 30.77 -10.87
CA GLU A 27 20.48 30.43 -11.27
C GLU A 27 19.91 31.43 -12.27
N LEU A 28 20.17 32.73 -12.11
CA LEU A 28 19.72 33.76 -13.05
C LEU A 28 20.37 33.61 -14.43
N VAL A 29 21.66 33.26 -14.48
CA VAL A 29 22.37 32.96 -15.73
C VAL A 29 21.82 31.69 -16.37
N ALA A 30 21.66 30.61 -15.60
CA ALA A 30 21.07 29.37 -16.10
C ALA A 30 19.66 29.58 -16.67
N PHE A 31 18.84 30.32 -15.94
CA PHE A 31 17.50 30.71 -16.34
C PHE A 31 17.48 31.59 -17.60
N ALA A 32 18.45 32.51 -17.77
CA ALA A 32 18.52 33.37 -18.94
C ALA A 32 18.98 32.63 -20.21
N LEU A 33 19.78 31.57 -20.07
CA LEU A 33 20.35 30.83 -21.21
C LEU A 33 19.32 29.96 -21.97
N ARG A 34 18.17 29.61 -21.35
CA ARG A 34 16.99 28.90 -21.90
C ARG A 34 17.08 28.51 -23.40
N PRO A 35 17.67 27.34 -23.75
CA PRO A 35 17.54 26.77 -25.09
C PRO A 35 16.09 26.39 -25.43
N ASN A 36 15.62 26.62 -26.66
CA ASN A 36 14.26 26.34 -27.14
C ASN A 36 13.96 24.85 -27.43
N GLU A 37 14.74 23.90 -26.93
CA GLU A 37 14.55 22.47 -27.20
C GLU A 37 14.10 21.72 -25.92
N PRO A 38 13.03 20.89 -25.99
CA PRO A 38 12.64 20.03 -24.89
C PRO A 38 13.73 18.98 -24.61
N GLY A 39 14.36 19.04 -23.43
CA GLY A 39 15.40 18.09 -23.07
C GLY A 39 16.16 18.43 -21.79
N LEU A 40 16.96 17.46 -21.33
CA LEU A 40 17.78 17.53 -20.13
C LEU A 40 18.85 18.64 -20.22
N TYR A 41 18.58 19.81 -19.66
CA TYR A 41 19.59 20.85 -19.49
C TYR A 41 20.74 20.36 -18.61
N SER A 42 21.86 20.01 -19.24
CA SER A 42 23.13 19.83 -18.55
C SER A 42 23.95 21.11 -18.72
N ASN A 43 23.98 21.96 -17.70
CA ASN A 43 25.05 22.94 -17.58
C ASN A 43 25.89 22.59 -16.31
N PRO A 44 27.20 22.29 -16.46
CA PRO A 44 28.09 21.98 -15.34
C PRO A 44 28.07 23.02 -14.21
N VAL A 45 27.72 24.27 -14.52
CA VAL A 45 27.55 25.36 -13.54
C VAL A 45 26.54 24.99 -12.44
N HIS A 46 25.52 24.17 -12.73
CA HIS A 46 24.54 23.73 -11.72
C HIS A 46 25.13 22.79 -10.65
N PHE A 47 26.27 22.15 -10.91
CA PHE A 47 26.96 21.29 -9.94
C PHE A 47 27.90 22.06 -9.02
N ALA A 48 28.33 23.28 -9.39
CA ALA A 48 29.25 24.07 -8.58
C ALA A 48 28.68 24.41 -7.19
N PRO A 49 27.41 24.82 -7.05
CA PRO A 49 26.81 25.06 -5.73
C PRO A 49 26.70 23.80 -4.87
N LEU A 50 26.44 22.64 -5.48
CA LEU A 50 26.39 21.34 -4.79
C LEU A 50 27.76 20.94 -4.26
N ALA A 51 28.81 21.02 -5.09
CA ALA A 51 30.18 20.71 -4.70
C ALA A 51 30.66 21.62 -3.55
N ILE A 52 30.34 22.91 -3.61
CA ILE A 52 30.62 23.89 -2.56
C ILE A 52 29.85 23.52 -1.27
N ALA A 53 28.57 23.17 -1.37
CA ALA A 53 27.74 22.76 -0.24
C ALA A 53 28.27 21.50 0.47
N LEU A 54 28.77 20.51 -0.28
CA LEU A 54 29.31 19.27 0.30
C LEU A 54 30.53 19.52 1.21
N GLY A 55 31.39 20.49 0.88
CA GLY A 55 32.54 20.87 1.74
C GLY A 55 32.13 21.39 3.13
N PHE A 56 30.94 21.99 3.25
CA PHE A 56 30.44 22.52 4.52
C PHE A 56 29.79 21.46 5.42
N LEU A 57 29.49 20.25 4.92
CA LEU A 57 28.93 19.15 5.72
C LEU A 57 29.95 18.59 6.75
N PHE A 58 31.24 18.65 6.42
CA PHE A 58 32.28 17.92 7.15
C PHE A 58 33.08 18.79 8.13
N THR A 59 32.98 20.12 8.07
CA THR A 59 33.73 21.04 8.95
C THR A 59 32.92 21.45 10.19
N ARG A 60 33.55 21.41 11.39
CA ARG A 60 32.84 21.58 12.68
C ARG A 60 32.21 22.96 12.87
N GLU A 61 32.85 24.02 12.37
CA GLU A 61 32.37 25.39 12.48
C GLU A 61 31.26 25.73 11.47
N ALA A 62 31.35 25.24 10.23
CA ALA A 62 30.33 25.51 9.20
C ALA A 62 28.98 24.85 9.49
N ARG A 63 28.98 23.68 10.17
CA ARG A 63 27.76 22.93 10.51
C ARG A 63 26.72 23.72 11.28
N LYS A 64 27.11 24.70 12.10
CA LYS A 64 26.17 25.53 12.87
C LYS A 64 25.26 26.35 11.96
N ASN A 65 25.77 26.75 10.79
CA ASN A 65 25.03 27.55 9.81
C ASN A 65 24.56 26.71 8.62
N PHE A 66 25.09 25.50 8.41
CA PHE A 66 24.80 24.66 7.24
C PHE A 66 23.31 24.33 7.05
N ARG A 67 22.58 24.08 8.15
CA ARG A 67 21.11 23.87 8.10
C ARG A 67 20.38 25.08 7.48
N ARG A 68 20.85 26.30 7.72
CA ARG A 68 20.27 27.50 7.10
C ARG A 68 20.63 27.56 5.62
N HIS A 69 21.89 27.29 5.27
CA HIS A 69 22.36 27.27 3.87
C HIS A 69 21.56 26.29 3.02
N ILE A 70 21.39 25.05 3.48
CA ILE A 70 20.72 24.00 2.69
C ILE A 70 19.23 24.29 2.47
N TYR A 71 18.54 24.88 3.45
CA TYR A 71 17.14 25.29 3.26
C TYR A 71 17.02 26.51 2.37
N THR A 72 17.91 27.49 2.49
CA THR A 72 17.92 28.66 1.58
C THR A 72 18.21 28.24 0.14
N TYR A 73 19.20 27.35 -0.06
CA TYR A 73 19.47 26.73 -1.35
C TYR A 73 18.21 26.04 -1.88
N GLY A 74 17.59 25.18 -1.06
CA GLY A 74 16.38 24.45 -1.46
C GLY A 74 15.21 25.36 -1.84
N ILE A 75 14.95 26.42 -1.07
CA ILE A 75 13.88 27.38 -1.36
C ILE A 75 14.15 28.14 -2.66
N LEU A 76 15.38 28.62 -2.87
CA LEU A 76 15.74 29.36 -4.08
C LEU A 76 15.61 28.48 -5.32
N GLN A 77 16.22 27.30 -5.31
CA GLN A 77 16.13 26.33 -6.40
C GLN A 77 14.68 25.96 -6.72
N PHE A 78 13.86 25.69 -5.69
CA PHE A 78 12.44 25.41 -5.89
C PHE A 78 11.69 26.60 -6.50
N ALA A 79 11.98 27.83 -6.07
CA ALA A 79 11.37 29.03 -6.64
C ALA A 79 11.72 29.22 -8.12
N PHE A 80 12.98 29.00 -8.51
CA PHE A 80 13.41 29.05 -9.91
C PHE A 80 12.78 27.91 -10.73
N LEU A 81 12.68 26.69 -10.17
CA LEU A 81 11.99 25.56 -10.81
C LEU A 81 10.50 25.85 -11.04
N ALA A 82 9.81 26.40 -10.04
CA ALA A 82 8.41 26.78 -10.14
C ALA A 82 8.20 27.91 -11.16
N LEU A 83 9.07 28.92 -11.15
CA LEU A 83 9.03 30.03 -12.09
C LEU A 83 9.30 29.54 -13.52
N ASP A 84 10.24 28.62 -13.71
CA ASP A 84 10.52 27.99 -14.99
C ASP A 84 9.33 27.19 -15.51
N TYR A 85 8.69 26.38 -14.66
CA TYR A 85 7.47 25.64 -14.98
C TYR A 85 6.32 26.59 -15.41
N THR A 86 6.03 27.62 -14.61
CA THR A 86 4.93 28.57 -14.91
C THR A 86 5.14 29.39 -16.19
N LEU A 87 6.39 29.66 -16.55
CA LEU A 87 6.72 30.39 -17.78
C LEU A 87 6.88 29.45 -18.98
N GLY A 88 7.15 28.16 -18.78
CA GLY A 88 7.18 27.15 -19.84
C GLY A 88 5.80 26.81 -20.38
N ASP A 89 4.76 26.89 -19.54
CA ASP A 89 3.35 26.72 -19.93
C ASP A 89 2.88 27.77 -20.96
N SER A 90 3.45 28.98 -20.96
CA SER A 90 3.10 30.01 -21.94
C SER A 90 3.79 29.81 -23.30
N THR A 91 4.85 28.99 -23.36
CA THR A 91 5.60 28.65 -24.58
C THR A 91 5.40 27.21 -25.05
N GLY A 92 4.61 26.39 -24.33
CA GLY A 92 4.32 25.00 -24.66
C GLY A 92 5.47 24.01 -24.39
N VAL A 93 6.50 24.42 -23.66
CA VAL A 93 7.67 23.59 -23.33
C VAL A 93 8.07 23.86 -21.88
N GLY A 94 7.76 22.92 -20.99
CA GLY A 94 8.30 22.90 -19.63
C GLY A 94 9.75 22.42 -19.65
N HIS A 95 10.65 23.21 -19.06
CA HIS A 95 12.10 23.03 -19.16
C HIS A 95 12.76 22.42 -17.91
N ALA A 96 11.95 22.10 -16.90
CA ALA A 96 12.42 21.51 -15.66
C ALA A 96 12.93 20.06 -15.86
N GLY A 97 14.22 19.93 -16.17
CA GLY A 97 14.86 18.64 -16.37
C GLY A 97 15.05 17.84 -15.08
N LEU A 98 15.08 16.51 -15.20
CA LEU A 98 15.37 15.56 -14.11
C LEU A 98 16.63 15.94 -13.31
N TYR A 99 17.61 16.55 -13.97
CA TYR A 99 18.83 17.07 -13.36
C TYR A 99 18.60 18.22 -12.38
N GLN A 100 17.73 19.18 -12.67
CA GLN A 100 17.42 20.29 -11.75
C GLN A 100 16.73 19.78 -10.48
N ILE A 101 15.82 18.81 -10.64
CA ILE A 101 15.20 18.11 -9.51
C ILE A 101 16.27 17.36 -8.70
N ALA A 102 17.19 16.68 -9.37
CA ALA A 102 18.29 15.97 -8.71
C ALA A 102 19.25 16.92 -7.97
N THR A 103 19.64 18.06 -8.56
CA THR A 103 20.54 19.03 -7.91
C THR A 103 19.87 19.71 -6.73
N LEU A 104 18.55 19.91 -6.75
CA LEU A 104 17.78 20.36 -5.59
C LEU A 104 17.70 19.29 -4.49
N ALA A 105 17.27 18.08 -4.85
CA ALA A 105 16.92 17.04 -3.90
C ALA A 105 18.14 16.35 -3.26
N LEU A 106 19.19 16.09 -4.03
CA LEU A 106 20.37 15.33 -3.60
C LEU A 106 21.12 15.98 -2.41
N PRO A 107 21.46 17.28 -2.42
CA PRO A 107 22.11 17.91 -1.26
C PRO A 107 21.24 17.91 0.00
N LEU A 108 19.93 18.15 -0.14
CA LEU A 108 18.98 18.06 0.98
C LEU A 108 18.94 16.63 1.53
N PHE A 109 18.87 15.63 0.65
CA PHE A 109 18.88 14.23 1.01
C PHE A 109 20.17 13.85 1.75
N ILE A 110 21.35 14.20 1.23
CA ILE A 110 22.65 13.93 1.87
C ILE A 110 22.73 14.60 3.24
N PHE A 111 22.28 15.85 3.37
CA PHE A 111 22.26 16.55 4.66
C PHE A 111 21.43 15.81 5.70
N TRP A 112 20.20 15.44 5.35
CA TRP A 112 19.32 14.70 6.27
C TRP A 112 19.84 13.30 6.56
N LEU A 113 20.47 12.63 5.59
CA LEU A 113 21.12 11.34 5.77
C LEU A 113 22.27 11.42 6.78
N VAL A 114 23.10 12.47 6.71
CA VAL A 114 24.19 12.70 7.67
C VAL A 114 23.63 12.99 9.08
N LEU A 115 22.57 13.80 9.19
CA LEU A 115 21.90 14.04 10.48
C LEU A 115 21.31 12.76 11.06
N PHE A 116 20.66 11.96 10.21
CA PHE A 116 20.11 10.67 10.58
C PHE A 116 21.22 9.72 11.06
N ALA A 117 22.30 9.56 10.32
CA ALA A 117 23.45 8.73 10.71
C ALA A 117 24.03 9.15 12.07
N ARG A 118 24.24 10.46 12.28
CA ARG A 118 24.74 10.99 13.54
C ARG A 118 23.79 10.77 14.71
N TRP A 119 22.49 10.96 14.48
CA TRP A 119 21.46 10.69 15.46
C TRP A 119 21.48 9.22 15.88
N ASN A 120 21.56 8.30 14.92
CA ASN A 120 21.68 6.86 15.19
C ASN A 120 22.94 6.52 15.98
N VAL A 121 24.11 7.04 15.60
CA VAL A 121 25.37 6.81 16.36
C VAL A 121 25.24 7.32 17.79
N ALA A 122 24.63 8.49 18.00
CA ALA A 122 24.39 9.02 19.34
C ALA A 122 23.43 8.12 20.15
N ARG A 123 22.34 7.65 19.55
CA ARG A 123 21.38 6.74 20.20
C ARG A 123 22.03 5.40 20.55
N ILE A 124 22.76 4.77 19.63
CA ILE A 124 23.39 3.46 19.85
C ILE A 124 24.39 3.49 21.02
N ARG A 125 25.05 4.62 21.28
CA ARG A 125 25.96 4.80 22.42
C ARG A 125 25.23 4.84 23.77
N GLU A 126 23.96 5.23 23.80
CA GLU A 126 23.15 5.27 25.03
C GLU A 126 22.65 3.86 25.40
N PHE A 127 22.85 3.47 26.67
CA PHE A 127 22.45 2.17 27.17
C PHE A 127 20.92 1.93 27.09
N ASP A 128 20.14 2.93 27.47
CA ASP A 128 18.68 2.89 27.39
C ASP A 128 18.18 2.70 25.96
N SER A 129 18.83 3.34 25.00
CA SER A 129 18.48 3.23 23.58
C SER A 129 18.80 1.84 23.02
N ARG A 130 19.87 1.18 23.47
CA ARG A 130 20.14 -0.23 23.12
C ARG A 130 19.11 -1.19 23.71
N ARG A 131 18.75 -1.01 24.98
CA ARG A 131 17.70 -1.82 25.63
C ARG A 131 16.33 -1.64 24.97
N ALA A 132 15.96 -0.40 24.69
CA ALA A 132 14.73 -0.08 23.97
C ALA A 132 14.71 -0.72 22.58
N LEU A 133 15.82 -0.64 21.83
CA LEU A 133 15.94 -1.26 20.52
C LEU A 133 15.81 -2.78 20.59
N LEU A 134 16.43 -3.44 21.58
CA LEU A 134 16.30 -4.89 21.76
C LEU A 134 14.84 -5.29 22.03
N LEU A 135 14.17 -4.64 22.99
CA LEU A 135 12.78 -4.94 23.33
C LEU A 135 11.83 -4.68 22.17
N SER A 136 11.97 -3.53 21.50
CA SER A 136 11.15 -3.16 20.34
C SER A 136 11.43 -4.10 19.16
N GLY A 137 12.70 -4.47 18.95
CA GLY A 137 13.14 -5.41 17.92
C GLY A 137 12.56 -6.81 18.12
N ILE A 138 12.54 -7.33 19.35
CA ILE A 138 11.88 -8.60 19.67
C ILE A 138 10.38 -8.50 19.38
N ALA A 139 9.73 -7.42 19.83
CA ALA A 139 8.29 -7.24 19.64
C ALA A 139 7.89 -7.24 18.15
N TRP A 140 8.44 -6.30 17.38
CA TRP A 140 8.11 -6.14 15.97
C TRP A 140 8.70 -7.24 15.08
N GLY A 141 9.86 -7.79 15.44
CA GLY A 141 10.46 -8.92 14.74
C GLY A 141 9.59 -10.17 14.85
N LEU A 142 9.14 -10.54 16.05
CA LEU A 142 8.21 -11.65 16.24
C LEU A 142 6.85 -11.37 15.60
N PHE A 143 6.36 -10.12 15.69
CA PHE A 143 5.09 -9.74 15.05
C PHE A 143 5.15 -9.90 13.53
N ALA A 144 6.29 -9.67 12.88
CA ALA A 144 6.45 -9.90 11.44
C ALA A 144 6.21 -11.36 11.05
N PHE A 145 6.61 -12.30 11.91
CA PHE A 145 6.36 -13.71 11.75
C PHE A 145 4.93 -14.14 12.15
N ALA A 146 4.07 -13.22 12.60
CA ALA A 146 2.66 -13.51 12.87
C ALA A 146 1.81 -13.62 11.61
N PHE A 147 2.32 -13.16 10.47
CA PHE A 147 1.64 -13.27 9.19
C PHE A 147 1.68 -14.72 8.67
N PRO A 148 0.62 -15.17 7.96
CA PRO A 148 0.65 -16.43 7.23
C PRO A 148 1.92 -16.56 6.37
N PRO A 149 2.56 -17.75 6.32
CA PRO A 149 2.02 -19.05 6.70
C PRO A 149 2.24 -19.47 8.17
N LEU A 150 2.96 -18.70 8.99
CA LEU A 150 3.27 -19.12 10.36
C LEU A 150 2.03 -18.99 11.27
N PRO A 151 1.71 -20.00 12.10
CA PRO A 151 0.47 -20.02 12.93
C PRO A 151 0.56 -19.12 14.18
N LEU A 152 1.30 -18.02 14.11
CA LEU A 152 1.53 -17.10 15.23
C LEU A 152 0.47 -16.00 15.35
N GLY A 153 -0.58 -16.03 14.52
CA GLY A 153 -1.68 -15.05 14.51
C GLY A 153 -2.27 -14.73 15.89
N PRO A 154 -2.66 -15.71 16.71
CA PRO A 154 -3.21 -15.45 18.05
C PRO A 154 -2.21 -14.77 18.99
N ALA A 155 -0.91 -15.06 18.85
CA ALA A 155 0.13 -14.46 19.68
C ALA A 155 0.25 -12.94 19.43
N ALA A 156 -0.18 -12.44 18.26
CA ALA A 156 -0.18 -11.01 17.94
C ALA A 156 -0.84 -10.13 19.00
N LEU A 157 -1.81 -10.67 19.76
CA LEU A 157 -2.46 -10.00 20.90
C LEU A 157 -1.51 -9.69 22.08
N LEU A 158 -0.28 -10.24 22.08
CA LEU A 158 0.75 -10.12 23.11
C LEU A 158 2.13 -9.68 22.58
N LEU A 159 2.42 -9.86 21.29
CA LEU A 159 3.77 -9.64 20.75
C LEU A 159 4.26 -8.19 20.80
N LEU A 160 3.36 -7.20 20.82
CA LEU A 160 3.70 -5.77 20.91
C LEU A 160 3.77 -5.23 22.35
N VAL A 161 3.55 -6.07 23.37
CA VAL A 161 3.69 -5.68 24.79
C VAL A 161 5.05 -5.03 25.08
N PRO A 162 6.21 -5.60 24.66
CA PRO A 162 7.51 -4.97 24.91
C PRO A 162 7.65 -3.61 24.23
N TRP A 163 7.03 -3.41 23.07
CA TRP A 163 7.02 -2.11 22.39
C TRP A 163 6.27 -1.06 23.21
N PHE A 164 5.08 -1.38 23.76
CA PHE A 164 4.36 -0.46 24.65
C PHE A 164 5.13 -0.15 25.94
N MET A 165 5.82 -1.13 26.54
CA MET A 165 6.71 -0.89 27.68
C MET A 165 7.85 0.08 27.31
N VAL A 166 8.40 -0.03 26.09
CA VAL A 166 9.39 0.92 25.59
C VAL A 166 8.78 2.32 25.46
N LEU A 167 7.58 2.42 24.88
CA LEU A 167 6.88 3.69 24.73
C LEU A 167 6.57 4.35 26.08
N ASP A 168 6.31 3.57 27.13
CA ASP A 168 5.98 4.06 28.47
C ASP A 168 7.21 4.46 29.29
N ARG A 169 8.26 3.63 29.32
CA ARG A 169 9.43 3.80 30.18
C ARG A 169 10.42 4.84 29.67
N TYR A 170 10.66 4.88 28.36
CA TYR A 170 11.74 5.69 27.80
C TYR A 170 11.27 7.07 27.32
N ASN A 171 12.23 7.96 27.11
CA ASN A 171 11.98 9.26 26.49
C ASN A 171 11.60 9.09 25.00
N ARG A 172 10.98 10.13 24.44
CA ARG A 172 10.48 10.14 23.06
C ARG A 172 11.54 9.79 22.01
N ASN A 173 12.75 10.34 22.12
CA ASN A 173 13.81 10.13 21.13
C ASN A 173 14.28 8.67 21.13
N THR A 174 14.43 8.07 22.31
CA THR A 174 14.78 6.66 22.48
C THR A 174 13.67 5.74 21.96
N ALA A 175 12.41 6.04 22.28
CA ALA A 175 11.26 5.27 21.81
C ALA A 175 11.12 5.31 20.27
N ILE A 176 11.28 6.47 19.64
CA ILE A 176 11.22 6.63 18.18
C ILE A 176 12.38 5.93 17.49
N PHE A 177 13.60 6.06 18.02
CA PHE A 177 14.76 5.33 17.52
C PHE A 177 14.54 3.82 17.52
N ALA A 178 14.09 3.27 18.65
CA ALA A 178 13.79 1.85 18.77
C ALA A 178 12.67 1.41 17.82
N THR A 179 11.60 2.20 17.73
CA THR A 179 10.44 1.92 16.87
C THR A 179 10.79 1.97 15.39
N PHE A 180 11.62 2.93 14.96
CA PHE A 180 12.05 3.05 13.57
C PHE A 180 12.76 1.78 13.11
N TRP A 181 13.81 1.36 13.81
CA TRP A 181 14.59 0.19 13.40
C TRP A 181 13.85 -1.13 13.60
N SER A 182 13.00 -1.24 14.61
CA SER A 182 12.15 -2.42 14.75
C SER A 182 11.05 -2.48 13.69
N GLY A 183 10.50 -1.32 13.31
CA GLY A 183 9.60 -1.17 12.16
C GLY A 183 10.29 -1.54 10.84
N MET A 184 11.55 -1.16 10.67
CA MET A 184 12.35 -1.56 9.50
C MET A 184 12.47 -3.09 9.41
N ILE A 185 12.75 -3.77 10.53
CA ILE A 185 12.78 -5.25 10.58
C ILE A 185 11.42 -5.81 10.17
N TYR A 186 10.34 -5.34 10.79
CA TYR A 186 8.97 -5.79 10.52
C TYR A 186 8.58 -5.65 9.04
N ASN A 187 8.79 -4.46 8.48
CA ASN A 187 8.44 -4.17 7.10
C ASN A 187 9.36 -4.88 6.10
N THR A 188 10.64 -5.07 6.45
CA THR A 188 11.56 -5.86 5.60
C THR A 188 11.07 -7.31 5.48
N VAL A 189 10.73 -7.96 6.60
CA VAL A 189 10.23 -9.34 6.58
C VAL A 189 8.91 -9.44 5.79
N ASN A 190 8.03 -8.45 5.91
CA ASN A 190 6.74 -8.49 5.22
C ASN A 190 6.77 -8.10 3.75
N TYR A 191 7.76 -7.30 3.33
CA TYR A 191 7.82 -6.70 1.99
C TYR A 191 9.12 -7.00 1.22
N TYR A 192 9.95 -7.93 1.67
CA TYR A 192 11.20 -8.29 0.98
C TYR A 192 10.97 -8.66 -0.50
N TRP A 193 9.80 -9.22 -0.81
CA TRP A 193 9.40 -9.63 -2.15
C TRP A 193 9.23 -8.46 -3.13
N ILE A 194 9.13 -7.21 -2.65
CA ILE A 194 9.08 -6.02 -3.54
C ILE A 194 10.35 -5.91 -4.37
N TYR A 195 11.48 -6.43 -3.89
CA TYR A 195 12.70 -6.54 -4.68
C TYR A 195 12.45 -7.27 -6.02
N ASN A 196 11.64 -8.33 -6.03
CA ASN A 196 11.33 -9.08 -7.25
C ASN A 196 10.51 -8.26 -8.26
N VAL A 197 9.66 -7.36 -7.75
CA VAL A 197 8.84 -6.46 -8.58
C VAL A 197 9.71 -5.37 -9.20
N MET A 198 10.67 -4.85 -8.44
CA MET A 198 11.57 -3.77 -8.87
C MET A 198 12.79 -4.27 -9.66
N ASN A 199 12.98 -5.59 -9.79
CA ASN A 199 14.11 -6.17 -10.50
C ASN A 199 13.89 -6.08 -12.02
N VAL A 200 14.18 -4.91 -12.57
CA VAL A 200 14.18 -4.64 -14.02
C VAL A 200 15.60 -4.81 -14.54
N ASP A 201 15.79 -5.59 -15.61
CA ASP A 201 17.11 -5.93 -16.17
C ASP A 201 17.96 -4.70 -16.55
N SER A 202 17.33 -3.54 -16.76
CA SER A 202 17.97 -2.28 -17.15
C SER A 202 18.37 -1.36 -15.98
N ALA A 203 17.92 -1.62 -14.75
CA ALA A 203 18.14 -0.73 -13.62
C ALA A 203 19.35 -1.17 -12.77
N PRO A 204 20.28 -0.25 -12.39
CA PRO A 204 21.38 -0.57 -11.49
C PRO A 204 20.90 -1.15 -10.16
N SER A 205 21.42 -2.32 -9.77
CA SER A 205 21.02 -3.04 -8.54
C SER A 205 21.12 -2.19 -7.27
N GLY A 206 22.10 -1.29 -7.20
CA GLY A 206 22.25 -0.34 -6.08
C GLY A 206 21.09 0.64 -5.96
N LEU A 207 20.55 1.14 -7.08
CA LEU A 207 19.38 2.03 -7.08
C LEU A 207 18.10 1.31 -6.68
N ILE A 208 17.93 0.06 -7.14
CA ILE A 208 16.80 -0.79 -6.72
C ILE A 208 16.85 -1.01 -5.20
N CYS A 209 18.02 -1.39 -4.67
CA CYS A 209 18.20 -1.61 -3.24
C CYS A 209 17.90 -0.34 -2.42
N LEU A 210 18.36 0.83 -2.88
CA LEU A 210 18.05 2.11 -2.25
C LEU A 210 16.54 2.42 -2.29
N GLY A 211 15.87 2.20 -3.43
CA GLY A 211 14.44 2.39 -3.58
C GLY A 211 13.62 1.51 -2.64
N VAL A 212 13.93 0.21 -2.58
CA VAL A 212 13.32 -0.75 -1.64
C VAL A 212 13.55 -0.31 -0.20
N PHE A 213 14.77 0.10 0.15
CA PHE A 213 15.08 0.59 1.50
C PHE A 213 14.24 1.82 1.87
N LEU A 214 14.12 2.79 0.96
CA LEU A 214 13.32 4.01 1.19
C LEU A 214 11.83 3.69 1.33
N LEU A 215 11.31 2.74 0.54
CA LEU A 215 9.93 2.29 0.66
C LEU A 215 9.65 1.60 1.99
N ILE A 216 10.55 0.72 2.45
CA ILE A 216 10.47 0.08 3.77
C ILE A 216 10.55 1.15 4.88
N ALA A 217 11.41 2.16 4.71
CA ALA A 217 11.51 3.28 5.66
C ALA A 217 10.22 4.12 5.70
N PHE A 218 9.57 4.33 4.55
CA PHE A 218 8.27 4.98 4.46
C PHE A 218 7.18 4.20 5.22
N PHE A 219 7.07 2.87 5.02
CA PHE A 219 6.12 2.08 5.81
C PHE A 219 6.45 2.07 7.30
N SER A 220 7.74 2.08 7.66
CA SER A 220 8.18 2.16 9.05
C SER A 220 7.85 3.51 9.69
N ALA A 221 7.70 4.58 8.89
CA ALA A 221 7.31 5.89 9.37
C ALA A 221 5.89 5.91 9.98
N TYR A 222 4.99 5.01 9.58
CA TYR A 222 3.67 4.87 10.21
C TYR A 222 3.80 4.41 11.67
N SER A 223 4.60 3.36 11.93
CA SER A 223 4.86 2.90 13.30
C SER A 223 5.57 3.97 14.14
N VAL A 224 6.49 4.72 13.53
CA VAL A 224 7.16 5.87 14.18
C VAL A 224 6.18 6.99 14.49
N PHE A 225 5.28 7.32 13.58
CA PHE A 225 4.26 8.34 13.77
C PHE A 225 3.33 7.95 14.92
N ALA A 226 2.89 6.70 14.96
CA ALA A 226 2.11 6.16 16.07
C ALA A 226 2.86 6.31 17.41
N ALA A 227 4.12 5.84 17.49
CA ALA A 227 4.96 5.99 18.67
C ALA A 227 5.16 7.46 19.09
N PHE A 228 5.39 8.35 18.13
CA PHE A 228 5.52 9.79 18.37
C PHE A 228 4.24 10.34 19.02
N ILE A 229 3.07 10.07 18.44
CA ILE A 229 1.78 10.53 18.97
C ILE A 229 1.48 9.92 20.35
N TYR A 230 1.75 8.64 20.56
CA TYR A 230 1.62 8.01 21.88
C TYR A 230 2.49 8.71 22.92
N THR A 231 3.77 8.97 22.59
CA THR A 231 4.69 9.63 23.52
C THR A 231 4.31 11.10 23.81
N LEU A 232 3.61 11.78 22.89
CA LEU A 232 3.00 13.08 23.20
C LEU A 232 1.83 12.90 24.18
N ALA A 233 0.90 12.00 23.87
CA ALA A 233 -0.29 11.75 24.67
C ALA A 233 0.05 11.34 26.12
N LYS A 234 1.01 10.43 26.31
CA LYS A 234 1.42 9.96 27.65
C LYS A 234 2.02 11.07 28.52
N ASN A 235 2.63 12.09 27.91
CA ASN A 235 3.37 13.14 28.62
C ASN A 235 2.50 14.35 29.00
N ILE A 236 1.20 14.32 28.66
CA ILE A 236 0.22 15.33 29.07
C ILE A 236 -0.01 15.23 30.59
N LYS A 237 0.18 16.34 31.30
CA LYS A 237 0.15 16.38 32.79
C LYS A 237 -1.19 16.84 33.39
N PHE A 238 -2.23 17.05 32.58
CA PHE A 238 -3.54 17.50 33.04
C PHE A 238 -4.68 16.60 32.55
N GLY A 239 -5.91 16.90 32.98
CA GLY A 239 -7.11 16.13 32.65
C GLY A 239 -7.28 15.86 31.15
N GLY A 240 -7.69 14.65 30.80
CA GLY A 240 -7.87 14.17 29.41
C GLY A 240 -6.83 13.16 28.92
N ARG A 241 -5.67 13.04 29.57
CA ARG A 241 -4.64 12.02 29.24
C ARG A 241 -5.21 10.60 29.22
N ALA A 242 -6.01 10.22 30.22
CA ALA A 242 -6.56 8.88 30.33
C ALA A 242 -7.47 8.55 29.13
N TRP A 243 -8.29 9.51 28.68
CA TRP A 243 -9.14 9.36 27.51
C TRP A 243 -8.33 9.22 26.21
N LEU A 244 -7.29 10.05 26.02
CA LEU A 244 -6.41 9.92 24.86
C LEU A 244 -5.77 8.52 24.79
N LEU A 245 -5.22 8.05 25.92
CA LEU A 245 -4.60 6.72 25.95
C LEU A 245 -5.64 5.60 25.75
N ALA A 246 -6.84 5.71 26.31
CA ALA A 246 -7.90 4.73 26.12
C ALA A 246 -8.38 4.63 24.66
N LEU A 247 -8.40 5.75 23.94
CA LEU A 247 -8.84 5.82 22.55
C LEU A 247 -7.71 5.62 21.52
N TYR A 248 -6.46 5.46 21.99
CA TYR A 248 -5.30 5.24 21.13
C TYR A 248 -5.43 4.04 20.16
N PRO A 249 -6.06 2.90 20.53
CA PRO A 249 -6.27 1.80 19.58
C PRO A 249 -7.12 2.19 18.36
N ILE A 250 -8.13 3.04 18.55
CA ILE A 250 -8.98 3.56 17.46
C ILE A 250 -8.17 4.55 16.60
N PHE A 251 -7.32 5.36 17.22
CA PHE A 251 -6.38 6.23 16.49
C PHE A 251 -5.42 5.40 15.61
N TYR A 252 -4.89 4.30 16.13
CA TYR A 252 -4.00 3.42 15.36
C TYR A 252 -4.73 2.78 14.18
N ALA A 253 -5.96 2.31 14.39
CA ALA A 253 -6.82 1.82 13.31
C ALA A 253 -7.08 2.91 12.25
N GLY A 254 -7.33 4.16 12.66
CA GLY A 254 -7.44 5.30 11.75
C GLY A 254 -6.15 5.63 11.00
N LEU A 255 -4.99 5.45 11.63
CA LEU A 255 -3.69 5.58 10.97
C LEU A 255 -3.43 4.47 9.93
N GLU A 256 -3.91 3.25 10.16
CA GLU A 256 -3.87 2.21 9.12
C GLU A 256 -4.88 2.50 8.01
N MET A 257 -6.04 3.04 8.35
CA MET A 257 -7.07 3.41 7.39
C MET A 257 -6.58 4.46 6.38
N THR A 258 -5.72 5.42 6.79
CA THR A 258 -5.13 6.38 5.84
C THR A 258 -4.30 5.72 4.75
N ARG A 259 -3.75 4.52 4.99
CA ARG A 259 -2.99 3.75 3.99
C ARG A 259 -3.87 3.14 2.92
N THR A 260 -5.19 3.24 3.02
CA THR A 260 -6.13 2.69 2.01
C THR A 260 -6.63 3.74 1.04
N ARG A 261 -6.26 5.02 1.23
CA ARG A 261 -6.80 6.15 0.46
C ARG A 261 -5.70 6.91 -0.29
N GLY A 262 -6.10 7.52 -1.40
CA GLY A 262 -5.23 8.34 -2.26
C GLY A 262 -4.27 7.52 -3.12
N ASP A 263 -3.41 8.22 -3.85
CA ASP A 263 -2.52 7.61 -4.85
C ASP A 263 -1.42 6.72 -4.27
N PHE A 264 -1.18 6.82 -2.96
CA PHE A 264 -0.28 5.91 -2.22
C PHE A 264 -1.01 4.78 -1.51
N ALA A 265 -2.28 4.54 -1.84
CA ALA A 265 -3.05 3.51 -1.18
C ALA A 265 -2.35 2.14 -1.33
N PHE A 266 -2.04 1.55 -0.18
CA PHE A 266 -1.37 0.27 0.00
C PHE A 266 -1.92 -0.48 1.22
N PRO A 267 -3.12 -1.09 1.09
CA PRO A 267 -3.82 -1.82 2.15
C PRO A 267 -3.22 -3.22 2.43
N TRP A 268 -1.89 -3.31 2.42
CA TRP A 268 -1.15 -4.56 2.62
C TRP A 268 -0.53 -4.61 4.02
N SER A 269 -0.50 -5.79 4.64
CA SER A 269 0.07 -6.01 6.00
C SER A 269 -0.41 -5.05 7.08
N HIS A 270 -1.70 -4.68 7.07
CA HIS A 270 -2.35 -4.21 8.29
C HIS A 270 -2.22 -5.24 9.42
N LEU A 271 -2.13 -4.77 10.66
CA LEU A 271 -1.90 -5.64 11.83
C LEU A 271 -2.96 -6.74 11.94
N GLY A 272 -4.20 -6.46 11.52
CA GLY A 272 -5.30 -7.43 11.58
C GLY A 272 -5.17 -8.65 10.64
N TYR A 273 -4.30 -8.62 9.63
CA TYR A 273 -4.16 -9.73 8.67
C TYR A 273 -3.42 -10.97 9.21
N VAL A 274 -2.99 -10.93 10.48
CA VAL A 274 -2.29 -12.03 11.16
C VAL A 274 -3.19 -13.24 11.46
N PHE A 275 -4.52 -13.08 11.47
CA PHE A 275 -5.47 -14.16 11.80
C PHE A 275 -5.77 -15.14 10.65
N GLY A 276 -5.04 -15.06 9.53
CA GLY A 276 -5.37 -15.72 8.25
C GLY A 276 -5.38 -17.25 8.27
N ASN A 277 -4.74 -17.87 9.27
CA ASN A 277 -4.56 -19.32 9.34
C ASN A 277 -5.73 -20.07 9.99
N THR A 278 -6.64 -19.38 10.69
CA THR A 278 -7.78 -20.02 11.38
C THR A 278 -9.07 -19.39 10.90
N LEU A 279 -9.93 -20.16 10.26
CA LEU A 279 -11.13 -19.64 9.60
C LEU A 279 -12.14 -19.05 10.60
N GLU A 280 -12.23 -19.65 11.78
CA GLU A 280 -13.07 -19.24 12.90
C GLU A 280 -12.73 -17.81 13.31
N SER A 281 -11.43 -17.54 13.50
CA SER A 281 -10.93 -16.22 13.87
C SER A 281 -11.11 -15.19 12.77
N LEU A 282 -11.44 -15.57 11.53
CA LEU A 282 -11.71 -14.61 10.45
C LEU A 282 -13.17 -14.16 10.44
N GLN A 283 -14.10 -14.92 11.04
CA GLN A 283 -15.52 -14.62 10.91
C GLN A 283 -15.94 -13.27 11.50
N ALA A 284 -15.20 -12.72 12.46
CA ALA A 284 -15.49 -11.39 12.98
C ALA A 284 -15.23 -10.27 11.96
N LEU A 285 -14.52 -10.53 10.84
CA LEU A 285 -14.38 -9.59 9.72
C LEU A 285 -15.72 -9.10 9.21
N SER A 286 -16.73 -9.98 9.15
CA SER A 286 -18.10 -9.64 8.76
C SER A 286 -18.79 -8.61 9.65
N VAL A 287 -18.21 -8.33 10.83
CA VAL A 287 -18.72 -7.37 11.81
C VAL A 287 -17.72 -6.23 11.98
N ILE A 288 -16.51 -6.49 12.43
CA ILE A 288 -15.59 -5.42 12.84
C ILE A 288 -14.63 -4.97 11.72
N GLY A 289 -14.61 -5.69 10.59
CA GLY A 289 -13.67 -5.49 9.50
C GLY A 289 -12.20 -5.64 9.93
N ILE A 290 -11.29 -5.34 9.00
CA ILE A 290 -9.85 -5.43 9.27
C ILE A 290 -9.39 -4.45 10.37
N PHE A 291 -9.93 -3.23 10.40
CA PHE A 291 -9.53 -2.19 11.35
C PHE A 291 -9.97 -2.49 12.79
N GLY A 292 -11.06 -3.24 12.95
CA GLY A 292 -11.47 -3.77 14.25
C GLY A 292 -10.42 -4.70 14.85
N TYR A 293 -9.82 -5.60 14.05
CA TYR A 293 -8.71 -6.43 14.52
C TYR A 293 -7.49 -5.61 14.90
N THR A 294 -7.15 -4.59 14.13
CA THR A 294 -6.07 -3.67 14.47
C THR A 294 -6.31 -3.01 15.84
N ALA A 295 -7.52 -2.51 16.07
CA ALA A 295 -7.89 -1.93 17.37
C ALA A 295 -7.81 -2.96 18.51
N LEU A 296 -8.27 -4.20 18.30
CA LEU A 296 -8.17 -5.27 19.29
C LEU A 296 -6.72 -5.64 19.63
N ILE A 297 -5.85 -5.76 18.62
CA ILE A 297 -4.42 -6.05 18.81
C ILE A 297 -3.76 -4.94 19.62
N ILE A 298 -3.97 -3.68 19.24
CA ILE A 298 -3.35 -2.53 19.91
C ILE A 298 -3.88 -2.39 21.34
N ALA A 299 -5.20 -2.54 21.55
CA ALA A 299 -5.82 -2.49 22.87
C ALA A 299 -5.26 -3.58 23.78
N SER A 300 -5.23 -4.83 23.31
CA SER A 300 -4.72 -5.99 24.07
C SER A 300 -3.27 -5.77 24.52
N ASN A 301 -2.38 -5.43 23.59
CA ASN A 301 -0.97 -5.22 23.90
C ASN A 301 -0.73 -4.04 24.85
N MET A 302 -1.45 -2.93 24.66
CA MET A 302 -1.34 -1.75 25.52
C MET A 302 -1.83 -2.04 26.95
N MET A 303 -2.97 -2.73 27.07
CA MET A 303 -3.57 -3.07 28.36
C MET A 303 -2.70 -4.06 29.14
N VAL A 304 -2.15 -5.08 28.47
CA VAL A 304 -1.22 -6.04 29.09
C VAL A 304 0.08 -5.36 29.53
N ALA A 305 0.65 -4.49 28.70
CA ALA A 305 1.85 -3.73 29.09
C ALA A 305 1.61 -2.90 30.36
N LYS A 306 0.47 -2.19 30.45
CA LYS A 306 0.08 -1.46 31.66
C LYS A 306 -0.10 -2.36 32.87
N ALA A 307 -0.73 -3.51 32.70
CA ALA A 307 -0.92 -4.47 33.79
C ALA A 307 0.42 -5.01 34.30
N ILE A 308 1.37 -5.33 33.41
CA ILE A 308 2.72 -5.80 33.79
C ILE A 308 3.48 -4.73 34.58
N GLU A 309 3.38 -3.46 34.17
CA GLU A 309 4.08 -2.34 34.81
C GLU A 309 3.48 -1.89 36.15
N SER A 310 2.23 -2.26 36.44
CA SER A 310 1.60 -1.95 37.72
C SER A 310 2.34 -2.65 38.88
N PRO A 311 2.71 -1.94 39.96
CA PRO A 311 3.33 -2.55 41.14
C PRO A 311 2.39 -3.58 41.80
N TRP A 312 2.98 -4.56 42.48
CA TRP A 312 2.25 -5.60 43.20
C TRP A 312 2.29 -5.30 44.71
N THR A 313 1.18 -4.80 45.27
CA THR A 313 1.05 -4.42 46.69
C THR A 313 0.09 -5.33 47.49
N ARG A 314 -0.38 -6.44 46.91
CA ARG A 314 -1.35 -7.42 47.47
C ARG A 314 -2.71 -6.84 47.91
N ASN A 315 -3.13 -5.69 47.41
CA ASN A 315 -4.44 -5.09 47.70
C ASN A 315 -5.48 -5.39 46.60
N ARG A 316 -6.78 -5.18 46.89
CA ARG A 316 -7.88 -5.33 45.90
C ARG A 316 -7.66 -4.51 44.62
N ARG A 317 -6.98 -3.36 44.72
CA ARG A 317 -6.60 -2.52 43.58
C ARG A 317 -5.61 -3.19 42.63
N ASP A 318 -4.77 -4.11 43.12
CA ASP A 318 -3.79 -4.83 42.30
C ASP A 318 -4.45 -5.94 41.48
N VAL A 319 -5.43 -6.64 42.05
CA VAL A 319 -6.21 -7.65 41.31
C VAL A 319 -6.87 -7.01 40.09
N LEU A 320 -7.51 -5.85 40.28
CA LEU A 320 -8.13 -5.08 39.19
C LEU A 320 -7.09 -4.59 38.17
N ALA A 321 -5.90 -4.16 38.62
CA ALA A 321 -4.81 -3.74 37.74
C ALA A 321 -4.20 -4.89 36.92
N LYS A 322 -4.36 -6.15 37.36
CA LYS A 322 -3.86 -7.35 36.69
C LYS A 322 -4.91 -8.07 35.84
N LEU A 323 -6.21 -7.75 35.97
CA LEU A 323 -7.27 -8.26 35.09
C LEU A 323 -6.92 -8.19 33.59
N PRO A 324 -6.26 -7.13 33.08
CA PRO A 324 -5.94 -7.07 31.66
C PRO A 324 -4.98 -8.15 31.15
N LEU A 325 -4.26 -8.87 32.02
CA LEU A 325 -3.43 -10.01 31.60
C LEU A 325 -4.25 -11.13 30.95
N ALA A 326 -5.54 -11.25 31.28
CA ALA A 326 -6.43 -12.25 30.70
C ALA A 326 -7.07 -11.80 29.37
N VAL A 327 -7.00 -10.51 29.02
CA VAL A 327 -7.66 -9.95 27.82
C VAL A 327 -7.28 -10.66 26.52
N PRO A 328 -6.00 -10.98 26.22
CA PRO A 328 -5.65 -11.69 24.99
C PRO A 328 -6.38 -13.03 24.86
N ALA A 329 -6.40 -13.82 25.94
CA ALA A 329 -7.06 -15.13 25.95
C ALA A 329 -8.57 -15.00 25.81
N LEU A 330 -9.19 -14.03 26.49
CA LEU A 330 -10.62 -13.76 26.40
C LEU A 330 -11.04 -13.28 25.02
N VAL A 331 -10.27 -12.36 24.41
CA VAL A 331 -10.52 -11.87 23.05
C VAL A 331 -10.40 -13.01 22.06
N TYR A 332 -9.34 -13.81 22.13
CA TYR A 332 -9.17 -14.94 21.21
C TYR A 332 -10.26 -16.00 21.40
N ALA A 333 -10.60 -16.34 22.65
CA ALA A 333 -11.71 -17.26 22.93
C ALA A 333 -13.04 -16.74 22.38
N ALA A 334 -13.32 -15.44 22.53
CA ALA A 334 -14.52 -14.83 21.96
C ALA A 334 -14.55 -14.90 20.43
N LEU A 335 -13.40 -14.66 19.76
CA LEU A 335 -13.29 -14.79 18.30
C LEU A 335 -13.54 -16.24 17.85
N LEU A 336 -12.96 -17.22 18.55
CA LEU A 336 -13.17 -18.64 18.26
C LEU A 336 -14.62 -19.07 18.49
N VAL A 337 -15.22 -18.68 19.61
CA VAL A 337 -16.62 -19.01 19.92
C VAL A 337 -17.55 -18.38 18.87
N HIS A 338 -17.37 -17.08 18.58
CA HIS A 338 -18.14 -16.40 17.54
C HIS A 338 -17.98 -17.10 16.18
N GLY A 339 -16.74 -17.41 15.78
CA GLY A 339 -16.44 -18.07 14.51
C GLY A 339 -17.06 -19.45 14.39
N ASN A 340 -16.96 -20.28 15.44
CA ASN A 340 -17.59 -21.60 15.47
C ASN A 340 -19.12 -21.50 15.39
N VAL A 341 -19.73 -20.55 16.11
CA VAL A 341 -21.19 -20.33 16.02
C VAL A 341 -21.60 -19.95 14.61
N VAL A 342 -20.86 -19.04 13.95
CA VAL A 342 -21.13 -18.66 12.55
C VAL A 342 -20.98 -19.84 11.59
N LEU A 343 -19.89 -20.60 11.70
CA LEU A 343 -19.56 -21.71 10.80
C LEU A 343 -20.39 -22.97 11.04
N SER A 344 -20.98 -23.12 12.22
CA SER A 344 -21.88 -24.24 12.54
C SER A 344 -23.23 -24.19 11.81
N ARG A 345 -23.56 -23.03 11.22
CA ARG A 345 -24.84 -22.84 10.52
C ARG A 345 -24.88 -23.64 9.21
N PRO A 346 -26.02 -24.19 8.79
CA PRO A 346 -26.13 -24.93 7.53
C PRO A 346 -25.71 -24.12 6.31
N GLU A 347 -25.98 -22.80 6.31
CA GLU A 347 -25.63 -21.90 5.21
C GLU A 347 -24.13 -21.64 5.10
N ALA A 348 -23.37 -21.92 6.17
CA ALA A 348 -21.93 -21.77 6.24
C ALA A 348 -21.16 -23.03 5.85
N GLN A 349 -21.85 -24.12 5.49
CA GLN A 349 -21.19 -25.32 5.01
C GLN A 349 -20.46 -25.05 3.68
N PRO A 350 -19.28 -25.64 3.46
CA PRO A 350 -18.47 -25.33 2.29
C PRO A 350 -19.19 -25.60 0.96
N PHE A 351 -19.03 -24.68 0.00
CA PHE A 351 -19.74 -24.75 -1.28
C PHE A 351 -19.43 -26.00 -2.12
N TYR A 352 -18.23 -26.58 -1.97
CA TYR A 352 -17.78 -27.75 -2.74
C TYR A 352 -18.46 -29.06 -2.33
N GLY A 353 -19.35 -29.03 -1.33
CA GLY A 353 -20.14 -30.18 -0.89
C GLY A 353 -21.65 -30.11 -1.17
N ALA A 354 -22.17 -29.02 -1.75
CA ALA A 354 -23.63 -28.86 -1.94
C ALA A 354 -24.02 -28.55 -3.39
N GLU A 355 -25.10 -29.20 -3.85
CA GLU A 355 -25.81 -28.85 -5.07
C GLU A 355 -26.76 -27.70 -4.78
N ALA A 356 -26.70 -26.62 -5.56
CA ALA A 356 -27.58 -25.46 -5.43
C ALA A 356 -28.16 -25.05 -6.79
N PRO A 357 -29.30 -24.35 -6.83
CA PRO A 357 -30.00 -24.04 -8.09
C PRO A 357 -29.21 -23.12 -9.05
N GLU A 358 -28.37 -22.23 -8.50
CA GLU A 358 -27.55 -21.27 -9.26
C GLU A 358 -26.06 -21.55 -9.05
N THR A 359 -25.51 -22.45 -9.87
CA THR A 359 -24.10 -22.81 -9.81
C THR A 359 -23.44 -22.76 -11.19
N PRO A 360 -23.01 -21.57 -11.67
CA PRO A 360 -22.23 -21.51 -12.91
C PRO A 360 -21.00 -22.39 -12.79
N LEU A 361 -20.78 -23.21 -13.81
CA LEU A 361 -19.54 -23.94 -13.98
C LEU A 361 -18.50 -22.98 -14.57
N MET A 362 -17.49 -22.65 -13.78
CA MET A 362 -16.41 -21.76 -14.18
C MET A 362 -15.13 -22.56 -14.41
N ALA A 363 -14.41 -22.23 -15.48
CA ALA A 363 -13.09 -22.76 -15.78
C ALA A 363 -12.02 -21.66 -15.69
N MET A 364 -11.12 -21.77 -14.71
CA MET A 364 -10.00 -20.86 -14.53
C MET A 364 -8.74 -21.44 -15.18
N VAL A 365 -8.19 -20.75 -16.18
CA VAL A 365 -7.02 -21.19 -16.94
C VAL A 365 -5.76 -20.51 -16.41
N GLN A 366 -4.91 -21.27 -15.72
CA GLN A 366 -3.63 -20.81 -15.18
C GLN A 366 -2.49 -21.31 -16.09
N PRO A 367 -1.99 -20.49 -17.02
CA PRO A 367 -0.96 -20.91 -17.98
C PRO A 367 0.48 -20.76 -17.48
N SER A 368 0.69 -20.27 -16.24
CA SER A 368 2.00 -20.05 -15.62
C SER A 368 3.04 -19.41 -16.55
N ILE A 369 2.62 -18.37 -17.28
CA ILE A 369 3.52 -17.65 -18.19
C ILE A 369 4.52 -16.84 -17.34
N GLN A 370 5.81 -17.06 -17.57
CA GLN A 370 6.86 -16.32 -16.89
C GLN A 370 6.87 -14.84 -17.30
N GLN A 371 7.14 -13.96 -16.33
CA GLN A 371 7.41 -12.56 -16.61
C GLN A 371 8.70 -12.42 -17.42
N GLY A 372 8.72 -11.46 -18.36
CA GLY A 372 9.88 -11.14 -19.19
C GLY A 372 9.48 -10.34 -20.43
N GLU A 373 10.42 -10.12 -21.36
CA GLU A 373 10.21 -9.31 -22.57
C GLU A 373 8.97 -9.74 -23.37
N LYS A 374 7.92 -8.90 -23.35
CA LYS A 374 6.63 -9.19 -23.96
C LYS A 374 6.58 -8.97 -25.49
N TRP A 375 7.61 -8.32 -26.05
CA TRP A 375 7.53 -7.61 -27.35
C TRP A 375 7.91 -8.39 -28.60
N SER A 376 8.32 -9.65 -28.50
CA SER A 376 8.53 -10.45 -29.70
C SER A 376 7.18 -11.03 -30.17
N LYS A 377 6.87 -10.84 -31.45
CA LYS A 377 5.69 -11.46 -32.07
C LYS A 377 5.66 -12.97 -31.81
N ALA A 378 6.82 -13.63 -31.88
CA ALA A 378 6.96 -15.05 -31.56
C ALA A 378 6.52 -15.38 -30.12
N ARG A 379 6.85 -14.55 -29.13
CA ARG A 379 6.41 -14.74 -27.74
C ARG A 379 4.91 -14.47 -27.60
N PHE A 380 4.37 -13.43 -28.24
CA PHE A 380 2.92 -13.19 -28.27
C PHE A 380 2.16 -14.40 -28.84
N ASP A 381 2.59 -14.89 -30.01
CA ASP A 381 1.98 -16.04 -30.68
C ASP A 381 2.09 -17.30 -29.80
N SER A 382 3.24 -17.52 -29.14
CA SER A 382 3.45 -18.64 -28.21
C SER A 382 2.56 -18.57 -26.96
N ILE A 383 2.44 -17.39 -26.32
CA ILE A 383 1.61 -17.18 -25.14
C ILE A 383 0.13 -17.41 -25.45
N THR A 384 -0.35 -16.82 -26.56
CA THR A 384 -1.74 -16.96 -26.98
C THR A 384 -2.06 -18.38 -27.42
N ALA A 385 -1.18 -19.03 -28.19
CA ALA A 385 -1.33 -20.43 -28.57
C ALA A 385 -1.36 -21.37 -27.36
N LYS A 386 -0.45 -21.19 -26.39
CA LYS A 386 -0.45 -21.98 -25.14
C LYS A 386 -1.76 -21.78 -24.37
N THR A 387 -2.14 -20.53 -24.12
CA THR A 387 -3.32 -20.20 -23.29
C THR A 387 -4.61 -20.69 -23.93
N PHE A 388 -4.80 -20.47 -25.24
CA PHE A 388 -5.99 -20.91 -25.95
C PHE A 388 -5.98 -22.42 -26.23
N GLY A 389 -4.80 -23.04 -26.37
CA GLY A 389 -4.64 -24.50 -26.41
C GLY A 389 -5.18 -25.14 -25.13
N MET A 390 -4.76 -24.64 -23.97
CA MET A 390 -5.27 -25.12 -22.68
C MET A 390 -6.80 -24.99 -22.54
N VAL A 391 -7.40 -23.93 -23.10
CA VAL A 391 -8.86 -23.79 -23.17
C VAL A 391 -9.47 -24.95 -23.95
N ASN A 392 -9.00 -25.17 -25.18
CA ASN A 392 -9.54 -26.21 -26.05
C ASN A 392 -9.33 -27.63 -25.50
N ASP A 393 -8.19 -27.87 -24.85
CA ASP A 393 -7.80 -29.21 -24.40
C ASP A 393 -8.45 -29.62 -23.07
N SER A 394 -8.76 -28.67 -22.20
CA SER A 394 -9.11 -28.96 -20.79
C SER A 394 -10.44 -28.36 -20.32
N VAL A 395 -11.04 -27.42 -21.04
CA VAL A 395 -12.36 -26.89 -20.65
C VAL A 395 -13.44 -27.91 -21.01
N ILE A 396 -14.23 -28.27 -19.99
CA ILE A 396 -15.27 -29.29 -20.11
C ILE A 396 -16.59 -28.72 -20.64
N ALA A 397 -17.40 -29.58 -21.26
CA ALA A 397 -18.72 -29.21 -21.75
C ALA A 397 -19.64 -28.71 -20.62
N GLY A 398 -20.51 -27.75 -20.95
CA GLY A 398 -21.42 -27.12 -19.99
C GLY A 398 -20.77 -26.02 -19.12
N THR A 399 -19.50 -25.66 -19.37
CA THR A 399 -18.86 -24.50 -18.74
C THR A 399 -19.62 -23.23 -19.14
N ASN A 400 -19.97 -22.38 -18.17
CA ASN A 400 -20.69 -21.13 -18.41
C ASN A 400 -19.75 -19.94 -18.57
N LEU A 401 -18.59 -19.96 -17.88
CA LEU A 401 -17.61 -18.87 -17.92
C LEU A 401 -16.19 -19.43 -17.90
N ILE A 402 -15.41 -19.06 -18.92
CA ILE A 402 -13.98 -19.33 -19.07
C ILE A 402 -13.24 -18.07 -18.66
N ILE A 403 -12.33 -18.19 -17.71
CA ILE A 403 -11.59 -17.07 -17.12
C ILE A 403 -10.13 -17.23 -17.52
N LEU A 404 -9.57 -16.20 -18.18
CA LEU A 404 -8.15 -16.07 -18.49
C LEU A 404 -7.53 -14.96 -17.64
N ALA A 405 -6.23 -15.09 -17.35
CA ALA A 405 -5.56 -14.23 -16.38
C ALA A 405 -5.39 -12.77 -16.85
N GLU A 406 -4.94 -11.90 -15.94
CA GLU A 406 -4.54 -10.53 -16.25
C GLU A 406 -3.43 -10.53 -17.31
N THR A 407 -3.59 -9.72 -18.37
CA THR A 407 -2.64 -9.65 -19.49
C THR A 407 -2.43 -11.01 -20.18
N ALA A 408 -3.45 -11.89 -20.20
CA ALA A 408 -3.41 -13.15 -20.96
C ALA A 408 -3.24 -12.91 -22.48
N VAL A 409 -3.70 -11.77 -22.99
CA VAL A 409 -3.29 -11.23 -24.29
C VAL A 409 -2.23 -10.15 -24.03
N PRO A 410 -0.93 -10.43 -24.26
CA PRO A 410 0.15 -9.55 -23.84
C PRO A 410 0.40 -8.38 -24.83
N ASP A 411 -0.67 -7.70 -25.25
CA ASP A 411 -0.65 -6.50 -26.08
C ASP A 411 -1.97 -5.71 -25.93
N HIS A 412 -2.08 -4.57 -26.59
CA HIS A 412 -3.33 -3.84 -26.73
C HIS A 412 -4.33 -4.59 -27.59
N ILE A 413 -5.49 -4.94 -27.03
CA ILE A 413 -6.46 -5.82 -27.71
C ILE A 413 -6.93 -5.25 -29.06
N ARG A 414 -7.09 -3.92 -29.15
CA ARG A 414 -7.51 -3.23 -30.37
C ARG A 414 -6.53 -3.33 -31.54
N ARG A 415 -5.26 -3.67 -31.28
CA ARG A 415 -4.25 -3.94 -32.32
C ARG A 415 -4.28 -5.39 -32.82
N GLN A 416 -5.08 -6.24 -32.18
CA GLN A 416 -5.07 -7.70 -32.39
C GLN A 416 -6.42 -8.24 -32.89
N PRO A 417 -6.89 -7.85 -34.09
CA PRO A 417 -8.18 -8.29 -34.61
C PRO A 417 -8.26 -9.81 -34.86
N ALA A 418 -7.13 -10.47 -35.12
CA ALA A 418 -7.08 -11.93 -35.23
C ALA A 418 -7.37 -12.61 -33.89
N THR A 419 -6.78 -12.11 -32.79
CA THR A 419 -7.00 -12.60 -31.43
C THR A 419 -8.44 -12.35 -30.98
N ILE A 420 -9.02 -11.19 -31.30
CA ILE A 420 -10.45 -10.89 -31.04
C ILE A 420 -11.35 -11.94 -31.70
N ARG A 421 -11.12 -12.25 -32.98
CA ARG A 421 -11.89 -13.30 -33.68
C ARG A 421 -11.69 -14.68 -33.06
N GLN A 422 -10.50 -15.00 -32.58
CA GLN A 422 -10.25 -16.26 -31.88
C GLN A 422 -11.00 -16.33 -30.55
N LEU A 423 -11.07 -15.24 -29.79
CA LEU A 423 -11.81 -15.17 -28.53
C LEU A 423 -13.33 -15.33 -28.74
N HIS A 424 -13.91 -14.68 -29.75
CA HIS A 424 -15.31 -14.94 -30.14
C HIS A 424 -15.53 -16.41 -30.52
N ARG A 425 -14.63 -17.00 -31.32
CA ARG A 425 -14.74 -18.43 -31.68
C ARG A 425 -14.61 -19.37 -30.48
N LEU A 426 -13.79 -19.03 -29.49
CA LEU A 426 -13.71 -19.79 -28.23
C LEU A 426 -15.03 -19.71 -27.48
N ALA A 427 -15.61 -18.52 -27.37
CA ALA A 427 -16.91 -18.32 -26.72
C ALA A 427 -18.02 -19.12 -27.41
N GLU A 428 -18.12 -19.02 -28.75
CA GLU A 428 -19.07 -19.76 -29.58
C GLU A 428 -18.87 -21.29 -29.48
N ARG A 429 -17.62 -21.77 -29.63
CA ARG A 429 -17.29 -23.20 -29.63
C ARG A 429 -17.67 -23.87 -28.31
N HIS A 430 -17.38 -23.22 -27.19
CA HIS A 430 -17.66 -23.75 -25.86
C HIS A 430 -19.07 -23.39 -25.37
N ASN A 431 -19.82 -22.56 -26.13
CA ASN A 431 -21.07 -21.96 -25.72
C ASN A 431 -20.98 -21.36 -24.30
N ALA A 432 -19.91 -20.59 -24.07
CA ALA A 432 -19.50 -20.08 -22.76
C ALA A 432 -18.97 -18.65 -22.90
N ALA A 433 -19.21 -17.80 -21.90
CA ALA A 433 -18.57 -16.49 -21.87
C ALA A 433 -17.05 -16.64 -21.63
N VAL A 434 -16.23 -15.78 -22.25
CA VAL A 434 -14.77 -15.76 -22.09
C VAL A 434 -14.33 -14.40 -21.57
N LEU A 435 -13.81 -14.36 -20.34
CA LEU A 435 -13.16 -13.19 -19.75
C LEU A 435 -11.65 -13.26 -19.97
N THR A 436 -11.04 -12.21 -20.51
CA THR A 436 -9.58 -12.13 -20.68
C THR A 436 -9.02 -10.76 -20.31
N GLY A 437 -7.82 -10.73 -19.73
CA GLY A 437 -7.08 -9.50 -19.47
C GLY A 437 -6.20 -9.08 -20.65
N ALA A 438 -6.19 -7.79 -20.99
CA ALA A 438 -5.33 -7.20 -22.01
C ALA A 438 -5.14 -5.70 -21.78
N LEU A 439 -4.24 -5.06 -22.52
CA LEU A 439 -4.16 -3.60 -22.51
C LEU A 439 -5.23 -3.00 -23.44
N ASP A 440 -5.67 -1.79 -23.12
CA ASP A 440 -6.44 -0.94 -24.04
C ASP A 440 -5.74 0.41 -24.20
N PHE A 441 -6.16 1.19 -25.19
CA PHE A 441 -5.72 2.57 -25.32
C PHE A 441 -6.79 3.44 -25.98
N LYS A 442 -6.73 4.74 -25.68
CA LYS A 442 -7.54 5.77 -26.32
C LYS A 442 -6.63 6.90 -26.78
N ARG A 443 -6.84 7.38 -28.00
CA ARG A 443 -6.12 8.55 -28.50
C ARG A 443 -6.71 9.82 -27.89
N ASN A 444 -5.84 10.68 -27.35
CA ASN A 444 -6.22 11.96 -26.79
C ASN A 444 -6.29 13.05 -27.87
N GLY A 445 -7.07 14.10 -27.60
CA GLY A 445 -7.22 15.25 -28.49
C GLY A 445 -5.96 16.13 -28.56
N PRO A 446 -5.89 17.07 -29.52
CA PRO A 446 -4.81 18.05 -29.61
C PRO A 446 -4.69 18.87 -28.31
N GLY A 447 -3.46 19.11 -27.82
CA GLY A 447 -3.19 19.89 -26.60
C GLY A 447 -3.11 19.06 -25.30
N SER A 448 -3.35 17.75 -25.35
CA SER A 448 -3.11 16.87 -24.20
C SER A 448 -1.61 16.63 -23.97
N PRO A 449 -1.13 16.62 -22.71
CA PRO A 449 0.27 16.30 -22.39
C PRO A 449 0.65 14.88 -22.82
N ARG A 450 -0.31 13.95 -22.87
CA ARG A 450 -0.12 12.58 -23.37
C ARG A 450 -0.92 12.33 -24.66
N LYS A 451 -0.28 11.71 -25.66
CA LYS A 451 -0.91 11.37 -26.95
C LYS A 451 -1.95 10.25 -26.85
N TYR A 452 -1.73 9.32 -25.92
CA TYR A 452 -2.62 8.19 -25.66
C TYR A 452 -2.82 8.03 -24.16
N ASP A 453 -4.05 7.70 -23.77
CA ASP A 453 -4.33 7.08 -22.48
C ASP A 453 -4.21 5.57 -22.66
N ILE A 454 -3.46 4.91 -21.78
CA ILE A 454 -3.31 3.45 -21.75
C ILE A 454 -4.07 2.91 -20.55
N TYR A 455 -4.70 1.75 -20.71
CA TYR A 455 -5.52 1.13 -19.68
C TYR A 455 -5.13 -0.34 -19.48
N ASN A 456 -5.08 -0.80 -18.23
CA ASN A 456 -5.12 -2.21 -17.89
C ASN A 456 -6.60 -2.62 -17.78
N ALA A 457 -7.05 -3.53 -18.64
CA ALA A 457 -8.46 -3.83 -18.83
C ALA A 457 -8.75 -5.33 -18.90
N SER A 458 -10.00 -5.68 -18.66
CA SER A 458 -10.54 -7.00 -18.95
C SER A 458 -11.68 -6.89 -19.95
N PHE A 459 -11.80 -7.92 -20.79
CA PHE A 459 -12.71 -7.98 -21.91
C PHE A 459 -13.54 -9.24 -21.82
N LEU A 460 -14.86 -9.09 -21.91
CA LEU A 460 -15.82 -10.19 -21.86
C LEU A 460 -16.39 -10.42 -23.26
N PHE A 461 -16.17 -11.63 -23.77
CA PHE A 461 -16.74 -12.13 -25.01
C PHE A 461 -17.86 -13.11 -24.67
N THR A 462 -19.02 -12.96 -25.29
CA THR A 462 -20.20 -13.78 -25.04
C THR A 462 -20.58 -14.60 -26.28
N PRO A 463 -21.10 -15.83 -26.12
CA PRO A 463 -21.48 -16.65 -27.27
C PRO A 463 -22.65 -16.04 -28.08
N GLU A 464 -23.46 -15.17 -27.47
CA GLU A 464 -24.61 -14.52 -28.11
C GLU A 464 -24.23 -13.34 -29.03
N ASP A 465 -23.02 -12.78 -28.87
CA ASP A 465 -22.56 -11.62 -29.66
C ASP A 465 -21.13 -11.87 -30.20
N SER A 466 -21.06 -12.18 -31.49
CA SER A 466 -19.82 -12.44 -32.22
C SER A 466 -19.11 -11.19 -32.73
N HIS A 467 -19.65 -9.99 -32.43
CA HIS A 467 -19.20 -8.73 -32.98
C HIS A 467 -18.81 -7.67 -31.94
N SER A 468 -19.24 -7.83 -30.68
CA SER A 468 -18.91 -6.90 -29.60
C SER A 468 -18.38 -7.59 -28.35
N TYR A 469 -17.71 -6.83 -27.50
CA TYR A 469 -17.24 -7.27 -26.19
C TYR A 469 -17.53 -6.20 -25.15
N GLN A 470 -17.77 -6.64 -23.92
CA GLN A 470 -17.87 -5.73 -22.77
C GLN A 470 -16.48 -5.53 -22.17
N ARG A 471 -16.28 -4.42 -21.45
CA ARG A 471 -14.96 -4.03 -20.96
C ARG A 471 -15.05 -3.49 -19.53
N TYR A 472 -14.10 -3.89 -18.69
CA TYR A 472 -13.81 -3.27 -17.40
C TYR A 472 -12.39 -2.70 -17.43
N ILE A 473 -12.19 -1.52 -16.86
CA ILE A 473 -10.87 -0.89 -16.71
C ILE A 473 -10.52 -0.88 -15.23
N LYS A 474 -9.30 -1.34 -14.91
CA LYS A 474 -8.75 -1.38 -13.55
C LYS A 474 -8.87 0.00 -12.88
N LYS A 475 -9.36 0.02 -11.65
CA LYS A 475 -9.62 1.28 -10.92
C LYS A 475 -8.45 1.70 -10.03
N HIS A 476 -7.92 0.79 -9.23
CA HIS A 476 -6.76 1.04 -8.38
C HIS A 476 -5.48 0.58 -9.07
N LEU A 477 -4.69 1.57 -9.47
CA LEU A 477 -3.40 1.36 -10.11
C LEU A 477 -2.31 1.20 -9.06
N VAL A 478 -1.36 0.30 -9.31
CA VAL A 478 -0.23 0.06 -8.41
C VAL A 478 0.71 1.29 -8.44
N PRO A 479 0.94 1.97 -7.30
CA PRO A 479 1.78 3.16 -7.25
C PRO A 479 3.19 2.89 -7.75
N PHE A 480 3.74 3.79 -8.56
CA PHE A 480 5.07 3.71 -9.21
C PHE A 480 5.27 2.57 -10.21
N SER A 481 4.36 1.60 -10.31
CA SER A 481 4.44 0.50 -11.28
C SER A 481 3.46 0.67 -12.44
N GLU A 482 2.27 1.19 -12.17
CA GLU A 482 1.21 1.40 -13.17
C GLU A 482 0.78 2.87 -13.27
N ARG A 483 1.20 3.72 -12.33
CA ARG A 483 0.98 5.16 -12.38
C ARG A 483 1.96 5.88 -11.48
N ILE A 484 2.39 7.08 -11.87
CA ILE A 484 3.11 7.98 -10.97
C ILE A 484 2.10 8.69 -10.06
N PRO A 485 2.21 8.56 -8.73
CA PRO A 485 1.31 9.23 -7.80
C PRO A 485 1.29 10.75 -7.99
N PHE A 486 0.10 11.35 -7.98
CA PHE A 486 -0.17 12.79 -8.10
C PHE A 486 0.25 13.43 -9.43
N ASP A 487 0.33 12.66 -10.51
CA ASP A 487 0.64 13.14 -11.86
C ASP A 487 -0.46 14.04 -12.47
N ASP A 488 -1.66 13.98 -11.91
CA ASP A 488 -2.79 14.88 -12.16
C ASP A 488 -2.65 16.22 -11.41
N ILE A 489 -2.09 16.21 -10.20
CA ILE A 489 -1.85 17.41 -9.37
C ILE A 489 -0.57 18.14 -9.78
N PHE A 490 0.48 17.39 -10.13
CA PHE A 490 1.80 17.91 -10.50
C PHE A 490 2.12 17.47 -11.94
N PRO A 491 1.68 18.23 -12.97
CA PRO A 491 1.79 17.77 -14.35
C PRO A 491 3.22 17.56 -14.85
N ILE A 492 4.22 18.15 -14.17
CA ILE A 492 5.65 17.85 -14.40
C ILE A 492 5.98 16.35 -14.30
N LEU A 493 5.21 15.59 -13.51
CA LEU A 493 5.40 14.15 -13.37
C LEU A 493 4.98 13.38 -14.63
N ASN A 494 4.13 13.94 -15.50
CA ASN A 494 3.74 13.32 -16.78
C ASN A 494 4.89 13.23 -17.79
N TYR A 495 6.02 13.90 -17.53
CA TYR A 495 7.23 13.79 -18.35
C TYR A 495 8.15 12.64 -17.93
N VAL A 496 7.85 11.97 -16.81
CA VAL A 496 8.58 10.79 -16.37
C VAL A 496 7.93 9.57 -17.03
N ASP A 497 8.65 8.99 -17.98
CA ASP A 497 8.20 7.80 -18.70
C ASP A 497 8.47 6.56 -17.84
N LEU A 498 7.42 5.93 -17.30
CA LEU A 498 7.49 4.61 -16.66
C LEU A 498 7.53 3.46 -17.69
N GLY A 499 7.69 3.78 -18.97
CA GLY A 499 7.50 2.88 -20.08
C GLY A 499 6.00 2.56 -20.20
N GLU A 500 5.67 1.28 -20.12
CA GLU A 500 4.26 0.85 -20.23
C GLU A 500 3.45 1.02 -18.95
N GLY A 501 4.07 1.45 -17.86
CA GLY A 501 3.46 1.53 -16.54
C GLY A 501 2.78 2.86 -16.24
N ASP A 502 2.20 3.54 -17.24
CA ASP A 502 1.58 4.86 -17.07
C ASP A 502 0.09 4.86 -17.45
N PHE A 503 -0.66 4.04 -16.73
CA PHE A 503 -2.07 3.77 -16.96
C PHE A 503 -2.99 4.84 -16.37
N VAL A 504 -4.18 4.93 -16.95
CA VAL A 504 -5.29 5.77 -16.49
C VAL A 504 -6.33 4.90 -15.77
N PRO A 505 -6.80 5.30 -14.57
CA PRO A 505 -7.75 4.50 -13.81
C PRO A 505 -9.15 4.50 -14.43
N GLY A 506 -9.85 3.37 -14.31
CA GLY A 506 -11.25 3.21 -14.66
C GLY A 506 -12.19 3.91 -13.68
N LYS A 507 -13.46 4.05 -14.08
CA LYS A 507 -14.52 4.66 -13.25
C LYS A 507 -15.75 3.78 -13.08
N GLU A 508 -15.98 2.88 -14.02
CA GLU A 508 -17.19 2.06 -14.10
C GLU A 508 -17.06 0.78 -13.28
N THR A 509 -18.17 0.32 -12.72
CA THR A 509 -18.31 -0.96 -12.00
C THR A 509 -19.37 -1.79 -12.69
N PRO A 510 -19.01 -2.53 -13.75
CA PRO A 510 -19.98 -3.32 -14.49
C PRO A 510 -20.43 -4.52 -13.67
N VAL A 511 -21.70 -4.89 -13.86
CA VAL A 511 -22.28 -6.14 -13.37
C VAL A 511 -22.75 -6.92 -14.59
N TYR A 512 -22.15 -8.08 -14.80
CA TYR A 512 -22.39 -8.90 -15.99
C TYR A 512 -23.41 -9.99 -15.72
N GLU A 513 -24.40 -10.05 -16.60
CA GLU A 513 -25.42 -11.10 -16.67
C GLU A 513 -24.86 -12.40 -17.28
N PRO A 514 -25.51 -13.56 -17.07
CA PRO A 514 -26.72 -13.80 -16.27
C PRO A 514 -26.43 -14.07 -14.77
N PHE A 515 -25.16 -14.09 -14.36
CA PHE A 515 -24.75 -14.50 -13.01
C PHE A 515 -24.49 -13.33 -12.06
N MET A 516 -24.74 -12.09 -12.51
CA MET A 516 -24.54 -10.87 -11.75
C MET A 516 -23.14 -10.80 -11.13
N TRP A 517 -22.10 -10.73 -11.94
CA TRP A 517 -20.71 -10.75 -11.44
C TRP A 517 -19.89 -9.56 -11.93
N THR A 518 -18.84 -9.22 -11.18
CA THR A 518 -17.97 -8.08 -11.50
C THR A 518 -16.51 -8.53 -11.58
N PRO A 519 -15.77 -8.15 -12.63
CA PRO A 519 -14.34 -8.40 -12.72
C PRO A 519 -13.54 -7.47 -11.80
N PHE A 520 -12.47 -7.98 -11.21
CA PHE A 520 -11.48 -7.21 -10.43
C PHE A 520 -10.09 -7.55 -10.95
N ILE A 521 -9.29 -6.55 -11.29
CA ILE A 521 -7.96 -6.79 -11.85
C ILE A 521 -6.91 -6.63 -10.75
N CYS A 522 -6.23 -7.73 -10.42
CA CYS A 522 -5.07 -7.77 -9.53
C CYS A 522 -5.31 -7.01 -8.23
N TYR A 523 -4.73 -5.82 -8.16
CA TYR A 523 -4.75 -4.91 -7.03
C TYR A 523 -6.16 -4.46 -6.61
N ASP A 524 -7.13 -4.37 -7.52
CA ASP A 524 -8.51 -3.96 -7.17
C ASP A 524 -9.14 -4.86 -6.10
N ALA A 525 -8.83 -6.16 -6.12
CA ALA A 525 -9.50 -7.16 -5.27
C ALA A 525 -9.11 -7.11 -3.79
N ILE A 526 -8.16 -6.25 -3.40
CA ILE A 526 -7.78 -6.05 -1.99
C ILE A 526 -8.40 -4.79 -1.37
N PHE A 527 -9.17 -4.02 -2.15
CA PHE A 527 -9.84 -2.80 -1.72
C PHE A 527 -11.29 -3.09 -1.33
N GLY A 528 -11.59 -2.93 -0.04
CA GLY A 528 -12.91 -3.26 0.49
C GLY A 528 -14.04 -2.36 -0.04
N ASP A 529 -13.73 -1.10 -0.34
CA ASP A 529 -14.67 -0.13 -0.90
C ASP A 529 -15.11 -0.50 -2.32
N LEU A 530 -14.20 -0.94 -3.19
CA LEU A 530 -14.57 -1.45 -4.52
C LEU A 530 -15.45 -2.70 -4.45
N VAL A 531 -15.20 -3.58 -3.48
CA VAL A 531 -16.03 -4.78 -3.28
C VAL A 531 -17.45 -4.40 -2.85
N ARG A 532 -17.61 -3.43 -1.94
CA ARG A 532 -18.91 -2.90 -1.54
C ARG A 532 -19.60 -2.16 -2.69
N GLU A 533 -18.85 -1.38 -3.47
CA GLU A 533 -19.36 -0.71 -4.67
C GLU A 533 -19.97 -1.70 -5.65
N ALA A 534 -19.29 -2.82 -5.93
CA ALA A 534 -19.80 -3.87 -6.80
C ALA A 534 -21.07 -4.55 -6.25
N ILE A 535 -21.11 -4.86 -4.95
CA ILE A 535 -22.31 -5.42 -4.31
C ILE A 535 -23.50 -4.46 -4.41
N ASN A 536 -23.26 -3.17 -4.15
CA ASN A 536 -24.30 -2.14 -4.25
C ASN A 536 -24.79 -1.94 -5.70
N ALA A 537 -23.93 -2.22 -6.69
CA ALA A 537 -24.32 -2.25 -8.10
C ALA A 537 -25.11 -3.52 -8.49
N GLY A 538 -25.24 -4.50 -7.60
CA GLY A 538 -26.00 -5.74 -7.81
C GLY A 538 -25.13 -6.99 -7.99
N SER A 539 -23.80 -6.88 -7.83
CA SER A 539 -22.88 -8.02 -7.98
C SER A 539 -23.05 -9.04 -6.87
N ARG A 540 -23.02 -10.32 -7.25
CA ARG A 540 -23.13 -11.51 -6.39
C ARG A 540 -21.88 -12.39 -6.44
N LEU A 541 -20.92 -12.07 -7.30
CA LEU A 541 -19.67 -12.81 -7.47
C LEU A 541 -18.53 -11.88 -7.89
N MET A 542 -17.42 -11.96 -7.16
CA MET A 542 -16.16 -11.36 -7.58
C MET A 542 -15.41 -12.32 -8.52
N VAL A 543 -15.01 -11.85 -9.70
CA VAL A 543 -14.06 -12.56 -10.56
C VAL A 543 -12.74 -11.80 -10.58
N ASN A 544 -11.76 -12.28 -9.83
CA ASN A 544 -10.45 -11.64 -9.75
C ASN A 544 -9.46 -12.29 -10.73
N ILE A 545 -8.94 -11.51 -11.68
CA ILE A 545 -7.84 -11.92 -12.57
C ILE A 545 -6.56 -11.19 -12.16
N THR A 546 -5.45 -11.91 -11.98
CA THR A 546 -4.19 -11.31 -11.52
C THR A 546 -2.97 -11.95 -12.19
N ASN A 547 -1.88 -11.20 -12.26
CA ASN A 547 -0.57 -11.71 -12.65
C ASN A 547 0.43 -11.62 -11.49
N ASP A 548 0.33 -12.55 -10.54
CA ASP A 548 1.25 -12.63 -9.39
C ASP A 548 2.69 -13.05 -9.75
N GLY A 549 3.02 -13.21 -11.05
CA GLY A 549 4.38 -13.49 -11.51
C GLY A 549 5.39 -12.41 -11.10
N TRP A 550 4.93 -11.17 -10.91
CA TRP A 550 5.75 -10.05 -10.41
C TRP A 550 6.37 -10.31 -9.03
N PHE A 551 5.71 -11.13 -8.21
CA PHE A 551 6.17 -11.40 -6.85
C PHE A 551 7.22 -12.50 -6.75
N GLY A 552 7.44 -13.24 -7.84
CA GLY A 552 8.33 -14.40 -7.85
C GLY A 552 7.90 -15.52 -6.89
N ARG A 553 8.82 -16.46 -6.62
CA ARG A 553 8.64 -17.50 -5.60
C ARG A 553 8.85 -16.91 -4.20
N SER A 554 7.85 -16.20 -3.69
CA SER A 554 7.89 -15.52 -2.40
C SER A 554 6.61 -15.73 -1.58
N THR A 555 6.50 -15.06 -0.42
CA THR A 555 5.27 -15.07 0.39
C THR A 555 4.14 -14.22 -0.20
N ALA A 556 4.44 -13.30 -1.13
CA ALA A 556 3.45 -12.32 -1.59
C ALA A 556 2.21 -12.92 -2.27
N PRO A 557 2.30 -13.94 -3.16
CA PRO A 557 1.11 -14.55 -3.75
C PRO A 557 0.15 -15.14 -2.71
N TYR A 558 0.68 -15.69 -1.62
CA TYR A 558 -0.12 -16.22 -0.50
C TYR A 558 -0.70 -15.10 0.37
N GLN A 559 0.04 -14.02 0.59
CA GLN A 559 -0.49 -12.82 1.22
C GLN A 559 -1.63 -12.23 0.39
N HIS A 560 -1.45 -12.11 -0.92
CA HIS A 560 -2.46 -11.59 -1.85
C HIS A 560 -3.73 -12.45 -1.86
N LEU A 561 -3.60 -13.79 -1.92
CA LEU A 561 -4.73 -14.71 -1.76
C LEU A 561 -5.50 -14.46 -0.45
N ASN A 562 -4.78 -14.31 0.66
CA ASN A 562 -5.41 -14.05 1.95
C ASN A 562 -6.13 -12.70 1.95
N LEU A 563 -5.56 -11.63 1.39
CA LEU A 563 -6.23 -10.33 1.31
C LEU A 563 -7.59 -10.43 0.58
N VAL A 564 -7.62 -11.15 -0.55
CA VAL A 564 -8.86 -11.42 -1.29
C VAL A 564 -9.84 -12.26 -0.48
N ARG A 565 -9.35 -13.31 0.21
CA ARG A 565 -10.17 -14.11 1.12
C ARG A 565 -10.80 -13.27 2.23
N TYR A 566 -10.07 -12.30 2.78
CA TYR A 566 -10.60 -11.40 3.80
C TYR A 566 -11.72 -10.52 3.23
N ARG A 567 -11.55 -9.99 2.01
CA ARG A 567 -12.62 -9.23 1.34
C ARG A 567 -13.89 -10.06 1.14
N ALA A 568 -13.74 -11.33 0.78
CA ALA A 568 -14.86 -12.26 0.61
C ALA A 568 -15.67 -12.43 1.91
N ILE A 569 -14.98 -12.57 3.07
CA ILE A 569 -15.63 -12.73 4.39
C ILE A 569 -16.23 -11.42 4.89
N GLU A 570 -15.50 -10.31 4.76
CA GLU A 570 -15.95 -9.00 5.23
C GLU A 570 -17.27 -8.59 4.56
N ASN A 571 -17.37 -8.81 3.26
CA ASN A 571 -18.51 -8.36 2.46
C ASN A 571 -19.49 -9.48 2.10
N GLY A 572 -19.20 -10.72 2.52
CA GLY A 572 -20.02 -11.88 2.23
C GLY A 572 -20.19 -12.15 0.73
N MET A 573 -19.16 -11.93 -0.08
CA MET A 573 -19.21 -12.12 -1.53
C MET A 573 -18.33 -13.31 -1.96
N PRO A 574 -18.88 -14.34 -2.61
CA PRO A 574 -18.08 -15.41 -3.18
C PRO A 574 -17.13 -14.88 -4.25
N THR A 575 -16.01 -15.57 -4.45
CA THR A 575 -14.91 -15.13 -5.31
C THR A 575 -14.34 -16.28 -6.14
N ALA A 576 -14.19 -16.05 -7.44
CA ALA A 576 -13.32 -16.85 -8.31
C ALA A 576 -12.03 -16.06 -8.58
N ARG A 577 -10.90 -16.52 -8.03
CA ARG A 577 -9.60 -15.88 -8.22
C ARG A 577 -8.72 -16.72 -9.14
N LEU A 578 -8.35 -16.14 -10.28
CA LEU A 578 -7.40 -16.70 -11.22
C LEU A 578 -6.10 -15.88 -11.22
N ALA A 579 -4.99 -16.54 -10.93
CA ALA A 579 -3.65 -15.98 -11.07
C ALA A 579 -2.92 -16.63 -12.26
N ASN A 580 -2.19 -15.85 -13.06
CA ASN A 580 -1.35 -16.39 -14.15
C ASN A 580 -0.31 -17.38 -13.62
N SER A 581 0.51 -16.96 -12.64
CA SER A 581 1.58 -17.77 -12.03
C SER A 581 1.48 -17.85 -10.49
N GLY A 582 0.40 -17.32 -9.93
CA GLY A 582 0.13 -17.30 -8.49
C GLY A 582 -0.79 -18.43 -8.05
N VAL A 583 -1.46 -18.23 -6.90
CA VAL A 583 -2.45 -19.18 -6.39
C VAL A 583 -3.82 -18.86 -6.98
N THR A 584 -4.39 -19.84 -7.67
CA THR A 584 -5.75 -19.84 -8.20
C THR A 584 -6.66 -20.61 -7.26
N ALA A 585 -7.81 -20.02 -6.90
CA ALA A 585 -8.71 -20.57 -5.90
C ALA A 585 -10.16 -20.07 -6.10
N PHE A 586 -11.13 -20.92 -5.77
CA PHE A 586 -12.50 -20.52 -5.51
C PHE A 586 -12.68 -20.31 -4.01
N ILE A 587 -13.28 -19.19 -3.60
CA ILE A 587 -13.46 -18.79 -2.21
C ILE A 587 -14.93 -18.47 -1.97
N ASP A 588 -15.58 -19.10 -1.00
CA ASP A 588 -16.97 -18.79 -0.66
C ASP A 588 -17.10 -17.55 0.25
N GLN A 589 -18.35 -17.11 0.47
CA GLN A 589 -18.70 -15.96 1.30
C GLN A 589 -18.36 -16.10 2.79
N TYR A 590 -17.98 -17.30 3.24
CA TYR A 590 -17.46 -17.56 4.58
C TYR A 590 -15.95 -17.69 4.62
N GLY A 591 -15.29 -17.74 3.46
CA GLY A 591 -13.84 -17.84 3.31
C GLY A 591 -13.31 -19.28 3.25
N HIS A 592 -14.16 -20.29 3.01
CA HIS A 592 -13.65 -21.61 2.61
C HIS A 592 -13.08 -21.52 1.21
N PHE A 593 -12.02 -22.27 0.93
CA PHE A 593 -11.48 -22.41 -0.41
C PHE A 593 -11.41 -23.88 -0.82
N ASP A 594 -11.71 -24.17 -2.08
CA ASP A 594 -11.58 -25.52 -2.67
C ASP A 594 -10.28 -25.62 -3.47
N LYS A 595 -9.40 -26.55 -3.07
CA LYS A 595 -8.19 -26.98 -3.80
C LYS A 595 -7.47 -25.86 -4.56
N ASN A 596 -6.64 -25.11 -3.83
CA ASN A 596 -5.72 -24.15 -4.40
C ASN A 596 -4.78 -24.79 -5.43
N THR A 597 -4.45 -24.08 -6.50
CA THR A 597 -3.29 -24.43 -7.33
C THR A 597 -1.99 -24.09 -6.60
N GLU A 598 -0.91 -24.74 -7.00
CA GLU A 598 0.43 -24.28 -6.63
C GLU A 598 0.85 -23.11 -7.53
N ILE A 599 1.69 -22.23 -6.98
CA ILE A 599 2.32 -21.17 -7.78
C ILE A 599 3.21 -21.77 -8.87
N PHE A 600 3.31 -21.09 -10.01
CA PHE A 600 4.11 -21.50 -11.16
C PHE A 600 3.79 -22.90 -11.70
N THR A 601 2.50 -23.26 -11.74
CA THR A 601 2.01 -24.53 -12.34
C THR A 601 1.02 -24.27 -13.46
N ASP A 602 1.09 -25.06 -14.52
CA ASP A 602 0.13 -25.05 -15.62
C ASP A 602 -1.10 -25.87 -15.21
N ARG A 603 -2.27 -25.24 -15.10
CA ARG A 603 -3.49 -25.94 -14.68
C ARG A 603 -4.77 -25.27 -15.17
N VAL A 604 -5.77 -26.07 -15.51
CA VAL A 604 -7.16 -25.61 -15.63
C VAL A 604 -7.95 -26.13 -14.45
N VAL A 605 -8.63 -25.24 -13.73
CA VAL A 605 -9.46 -25.59 -12.57
C VAL A 605 -10.91 -25.28 -12.90
N SER A 606 -11.73 -26.32 -13.01
CA SER A 606 -13.16 -26.19 -13.29
C SER A 606 -13.98 -26.52 -12.05
N ARG A 607 -14.85 -25.60 -11.61
CA ARG A 607 -15.77 -25.81 -10.49
C ARG A 607 -17.11 -25.11 -10.70
N LYS A 608 -18.15 -25.75 -10.17
CA LYS A 608 -19.44 -25.13 -9.92
C LYS A 608 -19.30 -24.23 -8.69
N MET A 609 -19.62 -22.95 -8.83
CA MET A 609 -19.57 -22.00 -7.72
C MET A 609 -20.97 -21.61 -7.32
N GLN A 610 -21.30 -21.70 -6.03
CA GLN A 610 -22.59 -21.22 -5.54
C GLN A 610 -22.56 -19.70 -5.47
N LEU A 611 -23.54 -19.03 -6.09
CA LEU A 611 -23.67 -17.57 -6.05
C LEU A 611 -24.40 -17.10 -4.78
N LYS A 612 -24.12 -17.76 -3.66
CA LYS A 612 -24.68 -17.41 -2.35
C LYS A 612 -23.88 -16.27 -1.76
N THR A 613 -24.53 -15.12 -1.60
CA THR A 613 -23.97 -14.03 -0.81
C THR A 613 -24.38 -14.19 0.65
N ARG A 614 -23.60 -13.60 1.54
CA ARG A 614 -23.91 -13.47 2.96
C ARG A 614 -24.13 -11.99 3.24
N ASP A 615 -25.28 -11.67 3.81
CA ASP A 615 -25.54 -10.33 4.29
C ASP A 615 -24.69 -10.07 5.55
N THR A 616 -23.66 -9.24 5.44
CA THR A 616 -22.74 -8.93 6.55
C THR A 616 -23.00 -7.52 7.08
N PRO A 617 -23.03 -7.30 8.40
CA PRO A 617 -23.13 -5.95 8.94
C PRO A 617 -22.04 -5.01 8.40
N TYR A 618 -20.81 -5.49 8.23
CA TYR A 618 -19.71 -4.70 7.69
C TYR A 618 -19.91 -4.26 6.23
N GLN A 619 -20.65 -5.02 5.41
CA GLN A 619 -21.00 -4.59 4.04
C GLN A 619 -21.84 -3.30 4.06
N HIS A 620 -22.75 -3.15 5.02
CA HIS A 620 -23.64 -1.99 5.11
C HIS A 620 -22.98 -0.73 5.68
N TYR A 621 -22.18 -0.88 6.75
CA TYR A 621 -21.58 0.27 7.44
C TYR A 621 -20.08 0.45 7.20
N GLY A 622 -19.44 -0.43 6.43
CA GLY A 622 -17.97 -0.44 6.23
C GLY A 622 -17.44 0.91 5.79
N ASP A 623 -18.04 1.51 4.75
CA ASP A 623 -17.64 2.84 4.25
C ASP A 623 -17.79 3.95 5.30
N SER A 624 -18.84 3.85 6.13
CA SER A 624 -19.11 4.81 7.20
C SER A 624 -18.10 4.67 8.34
N ILE A 625 -17.75 3.45 8.73
CA ILE A 625 -16.71 3.19 9.74
C ILE A 625 -15.36 3.66 9.25
N GLU A 626 -14.99 3.31 8.03
CA GLU A 626 -13.75 3.72 7.39
C GLU A 626 -13.61 5.24 7.34
N THR A 627 -14.68 5.93 6.95
CA THR A 627 -14.73 7.41 6.97
C THR A 627 -14.66 7.97 8.39
N ALA A 628 -15.38 7.38 9.35
CA ALA A 628 -15.34 7.77 10.75
C ALA A 628 -13.95 7.60 11.36
N LEU A 629 -13.21 6.56 10.99
CA LEU A 629 -11.82 6.33 11.42
C LEU A 629 -10.87 7.43 10.91
N LEU A 630 -11.05 7.92 9.68
CA LEU A 630 -10.27 9.04 9.14
C LEU A 630 -10.56 10.35 9.89
N TRP A 631 -11.84 10.64 10.15
CA TRP A 631 -12.21 11.80 10.97
C TRP A 631 -11.69 11.68 12.40
N PHE A 632 -11.83 10.50 13.01
CA PHE A 632 -11.32 10.22 14.34
C PHE A 632 -9.80 10.40 14.41
N PHE A 633 -9.07 9.90 13.41
CA PHE A 633 -7.64 10.10 13.27
C PHE A 633 -7.27 11.59 13.29
N LEU A 634 -7.93 12.41 12.47
CA LEU A 634 -7.68 13.86 12.42
C LEU A 634 -8.02 14.55 13.75
N LEU A 635 -9.19 14.28 14.32
CA LEU A 635 -9.63 14.86 15.59
C LEU A 635 -8.72 14.49 16.74
N TYR A 636 -8.23 13.24 16.77
CA TYR A 636 -7.27 12.76 17.76
C TYR A 636 -5.94 13.53 17.65
N LEU A 637 -5.43 13.75 16.44
CA LEU A 637 -4.22 14.56 16.23
C LEU A 637 -4.39 15.99 16.71
N ILE A 638 -5.53 16.63 16.41
CA ILE A 638 -5.85 17.98 16.89
C ILE A 638 -5.88 17.99 18.41
N ALA A 639 -6.57 17.04 19.04
CA ALA A 639 -6.65 16.94 20.49
C ALA A 639 -5.27 16.79 21.13
N VAL A 640 -4.42 15.88 20.64
CA VAL A 640 -3.04 15.70 21.13
C VAL A 640 -2.22 16.96 20.94
N ALA A 641 -2.30 17.62 19.79
CA ALA A 641 -1.57 18.85 19.50
C ALA A 641 -2.00 20.00 20.43
N SER A 642 -3.30 20.29 20.51
CA SER A 642 -3.86 21.34 21.37
C SER A 642 -3.52 21.10 22.84
N MET A 643 -3.63 19.85 23.31
CA MET A 643 -3.29 19.53 24.70
C MET A 643 -1.79 19.61 24.96
N THR A 644 -0.94 19.23 24.00
CA THR A 644 0.51 19.36 24.12
C THR A 644 0.93 20.83 24.20
N ILE A 645 0.36 21.70 23.34
CA ILE A 645 0.63 23.15 23.36
C ILE A 645 0.22 23.73 24.72
N ARG A 646 -0.98 23.40 25.22
CA ARG A 646 -1.44 23.84 26.53
C ARG A 646 -0.56 23.34 27.67
N ASN A 647 -0.04 22.12 27.56
CA ASN A 647 0.90 21.54 28.53
C ASN A 647 2.19 22.36 28.62
N THR A 648 2.74 22.78 27.47
CA THR A 648 3.95 23.61 27.40
C THR A 648 3.71 25.01 27.97
N VAL A 649 2.63 25.68 27.56
CA VAL A 649 2.29 27.04 28.09
C VAL A 649 2.13 27.01 29.61
N ARG A 650 1.48 25.97 30.15
CA ARG A 650 1.34 25.80 31.60
C ARG A 650 2.65 25.48 32.30
N SER A 651 3.58 24.77 31.66
CA SER A 651 4.89 24.52 32.26
C SER A 651 5.76 25.77 32.28
N ASP A 652 5.65 26.63 31.27
CA ASP A 652 6.39 27.88 31.20
C ASP A 652 5.83 28.91 32.20
N ASN A 653 4.52 28.98 32.38
CA ASN A 653 3.90 29.83 33.42
C ASN A 653 4.15 29.37 34.87
N ARG A 654 4.72 28.18 35.08
CA ARG A 654 5.04 27.63 36.42
C ARG A 654 6.55 27.71 36.75
N LYS A 655 7.38 28.11 35.79
CA LYS A 655 8.81 28.39 35.97
C LYS A 655 9.00 29.89 36.10
#